data_AF-A0A4V1QV56-F1
#
_entry.id   AF-A0A4V1QV56-F1
#
_cell.length_a   1.000
_cell.length_b   1.000
_cell.length_c   1.000
_cell.angle_alpha   90.00
_cell.angle_beta   90.00
_cell.angle_gamma   90.00
#
_symmetry.space_group_name_H-M   'P 1'
#
loop_
_entity.id
_entity.type
_entity.pdbx_description
1 polymer ?
#
loop_
_entity_poly.entity_id
_entity_poly.type
_entity_poly.pdbx_seq_one_letter_code
_entity_poly.pdbx_strand_id
1 'polypeptide(L)'
;MKKDNKISSGAEKVENINKESGSEKSEKIERKSGSEKSVKHGRNAAAIERENERAEARLEAAMERENKKREKQAEMQHRRADMAADRIAAHERREAEMEERRAAHRLAQEKKAEERLAAREKRKAEMEERRAEQIAARERKLEERRERASARATLSASERKEQKRAMRAEREERRREQHAHMMEERERKREERAARRAERGDRRDRTPGFGGWITAVVSLSVMVLALGAVVTVGYFNLQNVRSNVSNGYTGSFYELMSFVDNMDTNLSKARVANGRYEQQKLLTNVVVESELCENCLESFPVSVEKTENLTSFINRVSDYSRSLLNKLAKGGKLSEEEGEVIQYMYETTNALKNKLNETVNSLDSKEINKILDGHSEVFDKGFAAMENDTIQMPKMIYDGPFAQSANSGDVKLIAKMGEISEKEAKEKIAAIFEKHDMKEIDMTGETKLRNIELYNFEMKDNAGRMFSAQMTKKGGVLAMFDSYEKCEAHNFDVEACVEIAENFLEKAGFDDMQEVWISEAGTECTINFAYEQNGVVCYSDLVKVKVCEEKGAVIGLEANSYIRSHTERKLPAAKLSMKEARAKLKNGFEAETERLCLIPVDNTETLAYEFSGEYGGSTYYVYIDAVNGSECELFTVVGSNQGRALM
;
A
#
# COMPACT_ATOMS: atom_id res chain seq x y z
N MET A 1 -1.45 -13.42 -32.09
CA MET A 1 -1.33 -14.89 -32.03
C MET A 1 -0.17 -15.29 -31.12
N LYS A 2 -0.54 -15.73 -29.91
CA LYS A 2 0.12 -16.62 -28.95
C LYS A 2 1.65 -16.82 -29.01
N LYS A 3 2.31 -16.42 -27.92
CA LYS A 3 3.31 -17.28 -27.26
C LYS A 3 2.98 -17.33 -25.76
N ASP A 4 2.35 -18.42 -25.38
CA ASP A 4 2.13 -18.80 -23.99
C ASP A 4 3.44 -19.28 -23.35
N ASN A 5 3.70 -18.75 -22.17
CA ASN A 5 4.59 -19.28 -21.16
C ASN A 5 4.09 -20.66 -20.71
N LYS A 6 5.00 -21.64 -20.62
CA LYS A 6 4.75 -22.90 -19.91
C LYS A 6 5.06 -22.73 -18.43
N ILE A 7 4.00 -22.82 -17.64
CA ILE A 7 4.06 -23.09 -16.20
C ILE A 7 4.40 -24.56 -15.96
N SER A 8 5.21 -24.73 -14.93
CA SER A 8 5.60 -25.95 -14.23
C SER A 8 4.41 -26.76 -13.70
N SER A 9 4.36 -28.05 -14.04
CA SER A 9 3.98 -29.16 -13.14
C SER A 9 4.60 -30.43 -13.74
N GLY A 10 5.17 -31.39 -13.02
CA GLY A 10 4.90 -31.77 -11.65
C GLY A 10 4.08 -33.06 -11.55
N ALA A 11 4.27 -34.06 -12.42
CA ALA A 11 3.92 -35.46 -12.17
C ALA A 11 4.40 -36.39 -13.30
N GLU A 12 4.80 -37.61 -12.91
CA GLU A 12 4.84 -38.85 -13.70
C GLU A 12 5.93 -39.03 -14.77
N LYS A 13 6.99 -39.74 -14.37
CA LYS A 13 7.87 -40.47 -15.30
C LYS A 13 8.01 -41.91 -14.82
N VAL A 14 7.13 -42.77 -15.30
CA VAL A 14 7.28 -44.22 -15.32
C VAL A 14 7.32 -44.64 -16.79
N GLU A 15 8.21 -45.59 -17.06
CA GLU A 15 8.36 -46.41 -18.27
C GLU A 15 9.21 -45.95 -19.46
N ASN A 16 10.14 -46.87 -19.79
CA ASN A 16 10.80 -47.14 -21.07
C ASN A 16 11.93 -46.23 -21.56
N ILE A 17 13.14 -46.52 -21.05
CA ILE A 17 14.38 -46.36 -21.80
C ILE A 17 14.59 -47.64 -22.62
N ASN A 18 14.31 -47.59 -23.93
CA ASN A 18 14.98 -48.44 -24.89
C ASN A 18 15.07 -47.74 -26.25
N LYS A 19 16.26 -47.87 -26.84
CA LYS A 19 16.70 -47.54 -28.21
C LYS A 19 17.33 -46.16 -28.49
N GLU A 20 18.63 -46.31 -28.78
CA GLU A 20 19.34 -45.79 -29.95
C GLU A 20 19.80 -44.32 -29.93
N SER A 21 21.08 -44.16 -29.57
CA SER A 21 21.98 -43.25 -30.27
C SER A 21 23.33 -43.93 -30.45
N GLY A 22 23.60 -44.41 -31.66
CA GLY A 22 24.94 -44.73 -32.11
C GLY A 22 25.69 -43.44 -32.47
N SER A 23 26.97 -43.38 -32.12
CA SER A 23 27.98 -42.75 -32.97
C SER A 23 29.39 -43.25 -32.58
N GLU A 24 29.96 -43.93 -33.57
CA GLU A 24 31.37 -44.08 -33.94
C GLU A 24 32.46 -43.47 -33.05
N LYS A 25 33.44 -44.30 -32.69
CA LYS A 25 34.86 -43.95 -32.82
C LYS A 25 35.70 -45.20 -33.13
N SER A 26 36.41 -45.08 -34.24
CA SER A 26 37.33 -46.03 -34.87
C SER A 26 38.61 -46.26 -34.05
N GLU A 27 39.08 -47.52 -33.99
CA GLU A 27 40.47 -47.84 -33.63
C GLU A 27 41.12 -48.72 -34.72
N LYS A 28 42.25 -48.24 -35.23
CA LYS A 28 43.13 -48.87 -36.22
C LYS A 28 43.87 -50.04 -35.58
N ILE A 29 43.87 -51.22 -36.22
CA ILE A 29 44.84 -52.29 -35.97
C ILE A 29 45.50 -52.65 -37.31
N GLU A 30 46.82 -52.47 -37.36
CA GLU A 30 47.70 -52.84 -38.47
C GLU A 30 47.88 -54.36 -38.58
N ARG A 31 47.91 -54.85 -39.82
CA ARG A 31 48.29 -56.22 -40.18
C ARG A 31 49.80 -56.36 -40.23
N LYS A 32 50.34 -57.45 -39.68
CA LYS A 32 51.58 -58.08 -40.17
C LYS A 32 51.35 -59.57 -40.41
N SER A 33 51.85 -59.99 -41.55
CA SER A 33 51.62 -61.23 -42.30
C SER A 33 52.55 -62.39 -41.90
N GLY A 34 52.01 -63.61 -41.99
CA GLY A 34 52.65 -64.74 -42.68
C GLY A 34 53.65 -65.60 -41.90
N SER A 35 53.30 -66.87 -41.67
CA SER A 35 53.88 -68.00 -42.41
C SER A 35 53.36 -69.33 -41.88
N GLU A 36 52.91 -70.18 -42.80
CA GLU A 36 52.56 -71.58 -42.54
C GLU A 36 53.82 -72.40 -42.25
N LYS A 37 53.75 -73.28 -41.23
CA LYS A 37 54.46 -74.57 -41.25
C LYS A 37 53.58 -75.66 -40.63
N SER A 38 53.17 -76.59 -41.48
CA SER A 38 52.64 -77.90 -41.08
C SER A 38 53.76 -78.72 -40.44
N VAL A 39 53.51 -79.29 -39.25
CA VAL A 39 54.18 -80.53 -38.81
C VAL A 39 53.16 -81.43 -38.11
N LYS A 40 53.16 -82.67 -38.57
CA LYS A 40 52.36 -83.83 -38.17
C LYS A 40 52.82 -84.43 -36.83
N HIS A 41 51.89 -85.18 -36.24
CA HIS A 41 52.04 -86.32 -35.30
C HIS A 41 52.02 -86.04 -33.78
N GLY A 42 50.83 -86.28 -33.21
CA GLY A 42 50.59 -87.44 -32.34
C GLY A 42 51.28 -87.44 -30.99
N ARG A 43 50.51 -87.17 -29.92
CA ARG A 43 50.74 -87.73 -28.57
C ARG A 43 49.50 -87.62 -27.68
N ASN A 44 49.02 -88.80 -27.28
CA ASN A 44 48.20 -89.17 -26.12
C ASN A 44 46.91 -88.41 -25.81
N ALA A 45 45.77 -89.00 -26.22
CA ALA A 45 44.43 -88.65 -25.74
C ALA A 45 44.34 -88.53 -24.20
N ALA A 46 45.09 -89.36 -23.45
CA ALA A 46 45.15 -89.31 -21.99
C ALA A 46 45.81 -88.04 -21.41
N ALA A 47 46.65 -87.33 -22.18
CA ALA A 47 47.23 -86.05 -21.75
C ALA A 47 46.25 -84.89 -21.96
N ILE A 48 45.46 -84.93 -23.03
CA ILE A 48 44.41 -83.95 -23.33
C ILE A 48 43.25 -84.09 -22.34
N GLU A 49 42.87 -85.32 -22.00
CA GLU A 49 41.80 -85.59 -21.04
C GLU A 49 42.15 -85.08 -19.63
N ARG A 50 43.39 -85.32 -19.16
CA ARG A 50 43.87 -84.75 -17.88
C ARG A 50 44.02 -83.23 -17.90
N GLU A 51 44.30 -82.62 -19.05
CA GLU A 51 44.35 -81.17 -19.17
C GLU A 51 42.94 -80.58 -19.14
N ASN A 52 41.97 -81.23 -19.80
CA ASN A 52 40.56 -80.86 -19.76
C ASN A 52 39.96 -81.01 -18.35
N GLU A 53 40.23 -82.11 -17.63
CA GLU A 53 39.81 -82.27 -16.22
C GLU A 53 40.39 -81.17 -15.32
N ARG A 54 41.66 -80.79 -15.54
CA ARG A 54 42.29 -79.67 -14.80
C ARG A 54 41.72 -78.32 -15.19
N ALA A 55 41.31 -78.14 -16.44
CA ALA A 55 40.66 -76.92 -16.92
C ALA A 55 39.25 -76.80 -16.34
N GLU A 56 38.48 -77.89 -16.28
CA GLU A 56 37.17 -77.96 -15.64
C GLU A 56 37.27 -77.69 -14.14
N ALA A 57 38.22 -78.31 -13.43
CA ALA A 57 38.44 -78.04 -12.01
C ALA A 57 38.85 -76.57 -11.74
N ARG A 58 39.60 -75.94 -12.65
CA ARG A 58 39.94 -74.51 -12.56
C ARG A 58 38.72 -73.61 -12.83
N LEU A 59 37.87 -74.00 -13.77
CA LEU A 59 36.64 -73.28 -14.09
C LEU A 59 35.65 -73.36 -12.92
N GLU A 60 35.50 -74.53 -12.32
CA GLU A 60 34.64 -74.76 -11.16
C GLU A 60 35.13 -73.97 -9.94
N ALA A 61 36.43 -74.00 -9.66
CA ALA A 61 37.03 -73.17 -8.61
C ALA A 61 36.91 -71.66 -8.87
N ALA A 62 36.93 -71.23 -10.13
CA ALA A 62 36.71 -69.83 -10.51
C ALA A 62 35.24 -69.42 -10.31
N MET A 63 34.28 -70.27 -10.70
CA MET A 63 32.85 -70.05 -10.48
C MET A 63 32.51 -70.00 -8.98
N GLU A 64 33.09 -70.89 -8.17
CA GLU A 64 32.86 -70.88 -6.72
C GLU A 64 33.39 -69.60 -6.06
N ARG A 65 34.55 -69.09 -6.51
CA ARG A 65 35.09 -67.81 -6.05
C ARG A 65 34.22 -66.62 -6.47
N GLU A 66 33.67 -66.66 -7.68
CA GLU A 66 32.77 -65.61 -8.16
C GLU A 66 31.45 -65.61 -7.38
N ASN A 67 30.87 -66.79 -7.11
CA ASN A 67 29.68 -66.93 -6.28
C ASN A 67 29.89 -66.42 -4.85
N LYS A 68 30.99 -66.80 -4.19
CA LYS A 68 31.36 -66.25 -2.87
C LYS A 68 31.54 -64.73 -2.88
N LYS A 69 32.01 -64.16 -3.99
CA LYS A 69 32.15 -62.70 -4.14
C LYS A 69 30.80 -62.01 -4.32
N ARG A 70 29.88 -62.62 -5.09
CA ARG A 70 28.50 -62.14 -5.27
C ARG A 70 27.70 -62.21 -3.97
N GLU A 71 27.82 -63.29 -3.20
CA GLU A 71 27.18 -63.42 -1.89
C GLU A 71 27.64 -62.33 -0.92
N LYS A 72 28.96 -62.08 -0.83
CA LYS A 72 29.50 -60.98 0.01
C LYS A 72 29.05 -59.59 -0.45
N GLN A 73 28.89 -59.38 -1.76
CA GLN A 73 28.35 -58.12 -2.29
C GLN A 73 26.86 -57.95 -1.95
N ALA A 74 26.06 -59.02 -2.06
CA ALA A 74 24.65 -59.00 -1.68
C ALA A 74 24.47 -58.74 -0.18
N GLU A 75 25.28 -59.37 0.67
CA GLU A 75 25.27 -59.14 2.13
C GLU A 75 25.64 -57.69 2.49
N MET A 76 26.63 -57.11 1.80
CA MET A 76 27.01 -55.71 2.00
C MET A 76 25.92 -54.74 1.53
N GLN A 77 25.21 -55.06 0.44
CA GLN A 77 24.09 -54.26 -0.04
C GLN A 77 22.91 -54.31 0.94
N HIS A 78 22.56 -55.48 1.47
CA HIS A 78 21.53 -55.62 2.51
C HIS A 78 21.86 -54.80 3.75
N ARG A 79 23.09 -54.90 4.29
CA ARG A 79 23.51 -54.08 5.44
C ARG A 79 23.43 -52.58 5.18
N ARG A 80 23.71 -52.13 3.96
CA ARG A 80 23.59 -50.71 3.59
C ARG A 80 22.14 -50.26 3.51
N ALA A 81 21.25 -51.12 3.01
CA ALA A 81 19.81 -50.86 2.97
C ALA A 81 19.22 -50.77 4.39
N ASP A 82 19.60 -51.68 5.29
CA ASP A 82 19.14 -51.67 6.68
C ASP A 82 19.60 -50.40 7.41
N MET A 83 20.87 -50.00 7.27
CA MET A 83 21.35 -48.74 7.87
C MET A 83 20.71 -47.49 7.27
N ALA A 84 20.29 -47.53 6.00
CA ALA A 84 19.55 -46.43 5.38
C ALA A 84 18.13 -46.33 5.95
N ALA A 85 17.45 -47.48 6.11
CA ALA A 85 16.13 -47.55 6.74
C ALA A 85 16.14 -47.05 8.19
N ASP A 86 17.15 -47.45 8.97
CA ASP A 86 17.31 -46.98 10.36
C ASP A 86 17.53 -45.46 10.45
N ARG A 87 18.28 -44.87 9.50
CA ARG A 87 18.50 -43.42 9.45
C ARG A 87 17.22 -42.65 9.13
N ILE A 88 16.38 -43.17 8.23
CA ILE A 88 15.08 -42.57 7.89
C ILE A 88 14.15 -42.64 9.10
N ALA A 89 14.02 -43.82 9.73
CA ALA A 89 13.21 -43.98 10.93
C ALA A 89 13.70 -43.15 12.13
N ALA A 90 15.01 -42.87 12.23
CA ALA A 90 15.55 -41.96 13.25
C ALA A 90 15.26 -40.48 12.95
N HIS A 91 15.22 -40.09 11.67
CA HIS A 91 14.86 -38.74 11.25
C HIS A 91 13.38 -38.45 11.53
N GLU A 92 12.49 -39.36 11.12
CA GLU A 92 11.04 -39.23 11.34
C GLU A 92 10.70 -39.12 12.84
N ARG A 93 11.38 -39.90 13.70
CA ARG A 93 11.22 -39.80 15.16
C ARG A 93 11.65 -38.45 15.72
N ARG A 94 12.72 -37.85 15.19
CA ARG A 94 13.19 -36.52 15.62
C ARG A 94 12.26 -35.41 15.13
N GLU A 95 11.70 -35.53 13.94
CA GLU A 95 10.71 -34.58 13.44
C GLU A 95 9.42 -34.61 14.27
N ALA A 96 8.92 -35.81 14.58
CA ALA A 96 7.75 -35.97 15.46
C ALA A 96 7.98 -35.36 16.86
N GLU A 97 9.16 -35.59 17.47
CA GLU A 97 9.50 -35.00 18.78
C GLU A 97 9.62 -33.46 18.72
N MET A 98 10.16 -32.92 17.62
CA MET A 98 10.22 -31.46 17.42
C MET A 98 8.83 -30.84 17.19
N GLU A 99 7.95 -31.54 16.48
CA GLU A 99 6.57 -31.08 16.26
C GLU A 99 5.77 -31.06 17.57
N GLU A 100 5.91 -32.09 18.40
CA GLU A 100 5.29 -32.15 19.72
C GLU A 100 5.77 -31.01 20.63
N ARG A 101 7.09 -30.73 20.64
CA ARG A 101 7.65 -29.58 21.38
C ARG A 101 7.13 -28.24 20.86
N ARG A 102 6.99 -28.07 19.55
CA ARG A 102 6.41 -26.85 18.95
C ARG A 102 4.94 -26.70 19.32
N ALA A 103 4.16 -27.77 19.32
CA ALA A 103 2.77 -27.77 19.75
C ALA A 103 2.64 -27.40 21.24
N ALA A 104 3.45 -28.00 22.11
CA ALA A 104 3.48 -27.67 23.54
C ALA A 104 3.85 -26.20 23.79
N HIS A 105 4.79 -25.65 23.02
CA HIS A 105 5.17 -24.24 23.13
C HIS A 105 4.06 -23.29 22.67
N ARG A 106 3.34 -23.60 21.58
CA ARG A 106 2.17 -22.81 21.14
C ARG A 106 1.08 -22.77 22.21
N LEU A 107 0.75 -23.92 22.78
CA LEU A 107 -0.27 -24.05 23.83
C LEU A 107 0.13 -23.30 25.12
N ALA A 108 1.42 -23.27 25.45
CA ALA A 108 1.94 -22.47 26.57
C ALA A 108 1.91 -20.95 26.29
N GLN A 109 2.05 -20.52 25.04
CA GLN A 109 1.92 -19.11 24.66
C GLN A 109 0.46 -18.66 24.66
N GLU A 110 -0.46 -19.47 24.19
CA GLU A 110 -1.91 -19.19 24.22
C GLU A 110 -2.40 -19.01 25.65
N LYS A 111 -2.05 -19.92 26.58
CA LYS A 111 -2.39 -19.77 28.01
C LYS A 111 -1.84 -18.48 28.62
N LYS A 112 -0.60 -18.10 28.28
CA LYS A 112 -0.01 -16.82 28.75
C LYS A 112 -0.70 -15.60 28.13
N ALA A 113 -1.19 -15.71 26.91
CA ALA A 113 -1.94 -14.63 26.26
C ALA A 113 -3.32 -14.45 26.92
N GLU A 114 -4.02 -15.54 27.23
CA GLU A 114 -5.29 -15.53 27.96
C GLU A 114 -5.14 -14.94 29.36
N GLU A 115 -4.12 -15.34 30.13
CA GLU A 115 -3.83 -14.77 31.45
C GLU A 115 -3.56 -13.26 31.39
N ARG A 116 -2.84 -12.79 30.35
CA ARG A 116 -2.59 -11.37 30.13
C ARG A 116 -3.86 -10.60 29.77
N LEU A 117 -4.75 -11.21 29.00
CA LEU A 117 -6.03 -10.61 28.61
C LEU A 117 -6.93 -10.46 29.85
N ALA A 118 -7.08 -11.52 30.64
CA ALA A 118 -7.84 -11.52 31.89
C ALA A 118 -7.29 -10.49 32.90
N ALA A 119 -5.96 -10.38 33.03
CA ALA A 119 -5.33 -9.38 33.89
C ALA A 119 -5.58 -7.94 33.40
N ARG A 120 -5.66 -7.72 32.09
CA ARG A 120 -5.95 -6.42 31.48
C ARG A 120 -7.41 -6.01 31.67
N GLU A 121 -8.34 -6.95 31.54
CA GLU A 121 -9.77 -6.72 31.80
C GLU A 121 -10.03 -6.40 33.27
N LYS A 122 -9.42 -7.15 34.19
CA LYS A 122 -9.51 -6.86 35.63
C LYS A 122 -9.01 -5.45 35.97
N ARG A 123 -7.87 -5.04 35.41
CA ARG A 123 -7.33 -3.67 35.59
C ARG A 123 -8.24 -2.59 35.00
N LYS A 124 -8.92 -2.89 33.89
CA LYS A 124 -9.87 -1.97 33.26
C LYS A 124 -11.11 -1.78 34.15
N ALA A 125 -11.66 -2.87 34.69
CA ALA A 125 -12.78 -2.83 35.65
C ALA A 125 -12.42 -2.04 36.92
N GLU A 126 -11.24 -2.30 37.52
CA GLU A 126 -10.77 -1.55 38.70
C GLU A 126 -10.59 -0.05 38.41
N MET A 127 -10.14 0.32 37.20
CA MET A 127 -10.03 1.73 36.79
C MET A 127 -11.39 2.39 36.57
N GLU A 128 -12.36 1.67 36.01
CA GLU A 128 -13.72 2.17 35.79
C GLU A 128 -14.46 2.38 37.11
N GLU A 129 -14.36 1.44 38.05
CA GLU A 129 -14.90 1.57 39.41
C GLU A 129 -14.29 2.79 40.13
N ARG A 130 -12.96 2.95 40.08
CA ARG A 130 -12.27 4.10 40.67
C ARG A 130 -12.65 5.42 40.03
N ARG A 131 -12.95 5.44 38.72
CA ARG A 131 -13.48 6.63 38.04
C ARG A 131 -14.91 6.94 38.47
N ALA A 132 -15.77 5.94 38.61
CA ALA A 132 -17.13 6.10 39.10
C ALA A 132 -17.16 6.65 40.53
N GLU A 133 -16.31 6.15 41.42
CA GLU A 133 -16.16 6.69 42.78
C GLU A 133 -15.71 8.15 42.80
N GLN A 134 -14.75 8.52 41.94
CA GLN A 134 -14.28 9.90 41.83
C GLN A 134 -15.37 10.86 41.31
N ILE A 135 -16.18 10.41 40.36
CA ILE A 135 -17.31 11.18 39.83
C ILE A 135 -18.35 11.38 40.94
N ALA A 136 -18.78 10.30 41.61
CA ALA A 136 -19.73 10.37 42.71
C ALA A 136 -19.24 11.24 43.88
N ALA A 137 -17.93 11.21 44.19
CA ALA A 137 -17.34 12.07 45.21
C ALA A 137 -17.30 13.55 44.79
N ARG A 138 -17.14 13.82 43.48
CA ARG A 138 -17.14 15.18 42.93
C ARG A 138 -18.54 15.77 42.92
N GLU A 139 -19.55 14.98 42.58
CA GLU A 139 -20.96 15.36 42.62
C GLU A 139 -21.43 15.69 44.04
N ARG A 140 -21.14 14.81 45.02
CA ARG A 140 -21.42 15.07 46.44
C ARG A 140 -20.81 16.39 46.93
N LYS A 141 -19.55 16.67 46.57
CA LYS A 141 -18.90 17.95 46.91
C LYS A 141 -19.54 19.15 46.21
N LEU A 142 -20.11 18.97 45.03
CA LEU A 142 -20.73 20.04 44.26
C LEU A 142 -22.12 20.37 44.82
N GLU A 143 -22.86 19.36 45.25
CA GLU A 143 -24.13 19.47 45.97
C GLU A 143 -23.95 20.15 47.33
N GLU A 144 -22.97 19.70 48.13
CA GLU A 144 -22.63 20.35 49.41
C GLU A 144 -22.23 21.82 49.22
N ARG A 145 -21.54 22.16 48.12
CA ARG A 145 -21.22 23.56 47.77
C ARG A 145 -22.46 24.36 47.38
N ARG A 146 -23.45 23.75 46.71
CA ARG A 146 -24.72 24.41 46.35
C ARG A 146 -25.55 24.69 47.59
N GLU A 147 -25.66 23.74 48.51
CA GLU A 147 -26.34 23.93 49.81
C GLU A 147 -25.66 24.99 50.68
N ARG A 148 -24.33 24.95 50.78
CA ARG A 148 -23.57 26.00 51.50
C ARG A 148 -23.73 27.38 50.86
N ALA A 149 -23.89 27.46 49.54
CA ALA A 149 -24.11 28.72 48.82
C ALA A 149 -25.53 29.27 49.05
N SER A 150 -26.56 28.40 49.03
CA SER A 150 -27.94 28.81 49.33
C SER A 150 -28.11 29.23 50.79
N ALA A 151 -27.54 28.50 51.74
CA ALA A 151 -27.54 28.86 53.16
C ALA A 151 -26.80 30.18 53.45
N ARG A 152 -25.81 30.54 52.63
CA ARG A 152 -25.08 31.82 52.76
C ARG A 152 -25.83 33.00 52.16
N ALA A 153 -26.73 32.75 51.21
CA ALA A 153 -27.55 33.79 50.57
C ALA A 153 -28.55 34.43 51.55
N THR A 154 -29.01 33.69 52.56
CA THR A 154 -30.00 34.13 53.56
C THR A 154 -29.41 34.86 54.77
N LEU A 155 -28.08 34.94 54.90
CA LEU A 155 -27.39 35.56 56.05
C LEU A 155 -27.06 37.04 55.83
N SER A 156 -27.10 37.83 56.91
CA SER A 156 -26.71 39.25 56.93
C SER A 156 -25.19 39.46 56.79
N ALA A 157 -24.77 40.70 56.52
CA ALA A 157 -23.36 41.01 56.25
C ALA A 157 -22.41 40.74 57.45
N SER A 158 -22.90 40.89 58.69
CA SER A 158 -22.16 40.56 59.93
C SER A 158 -21.99 39.05 60.08
N GLU A 159 -23.08 38.28 59.90
CA GLU A 159 -23.08 36.82 59.99
C GLU A 159 -22.20 36.16 58.92
N ARG A 160 -22.19 36.70 57.68
CA ARG A 160 -21.29 36.24 56.61
C ARG A 160 -19.80 36.44 56.94
N LYS A 161 -19.45 37.43 57.75
CA LYS A 161 -18.07 37.73 58.17
C LYS A 161 -17.61 36.77 59.27
N GLU A 162 -18.51 36.43 60.19
CA GLU A 162 -18.27 35.48 61.27
C GLU A 162 -18.16 34.05 60.75
N GLN A 163 -19.07 33.60 59.88
CA GLN A 163 -18.95 32.30 59.19
C GLN A 163 -17.65 32.17 58.39
N LYS A 164 -17.18 33.24 57.74
CA LYS A 164 -15.93 33.22 56.97
C LYS A 164 -14.69 33.10 57.88
N ARG A 165 -14.77 33.59 59.13
CA ARG A 165 -13.73 33.39 60.15
C ARG A 165 -13.76 31.96 60.69
N ALA A 166 -14.95 31.44 61.02
CA ALA A 166 -15.13 30.06 61.47
C ALA A 166 -14.66 29.04 60.42
N MET A 167 -15.05 29.20 59.16
CA MET A 167 -14.61 28.32 58.06
C MET A 167 -13.10 28.37 57.82
N ARG A 168 -12.45 29.53 58.03
CA ARG A 168 -10.98 29.64 57.93
C ARG A 168 -10.29 28.90 59.07
N ALA A 169 -10.81 29.02 60.30
CA ALA A 169 -10.32 28.29 61.46
C ALA A 169 -10.47 26.77 61.27
N GLU A 170 -11.65 26.30 60.87
CA GLU A 170 -11.93 24.88 60.62
C GLU A 170 -11.04 24.31 59.49
N ARG A 171 -10.80 25.08 58.43
CA ARG A 171 -9.90 24.66 57.34
C ARG A 171 -8.44 24.58 57.78
N GLU A 172 -8.02 25.43 58.71
CA GLU A 172 -6.68 25.41 59.27
C GLU A 172 -6.48 24.22 60.20
N GLU A 173 -7.49 23.91 61.03
CA GLU A 173 -7.54 22.73 61.90
C GLU A 173 -7.51 21.43 61.08
N ARG A 174 -8.33 21.32 60.04
CA ARG A 174 -8.34 20.15 59.14
C ARG A 174 -7.02 19.95 58.41
N ARG A 175 -6.29 21.03 58.09
CA ARG A 175 -4.92 20.95 57.53
C ARG A 175 -3.90 20.46 58.57
N ARG A 176 -4.06 20.86 59.84
CA ARG A 176 -3.22 20.38 60.95
C ARG A 176 -3.45 18.90 61.21
N GLU A 177 -4.69 18.44 61.22
CA GLU A 177 -5.06 17.02 61.36
C GLU A 177 -4.51 16.17 60.20
N GLN A 178 -4.69 16.61 58.95
CA GLN A 178 -4.15 15.90 57.78
C GLN A 178 -2.62 15.84 57.80
N HIS A 179 -1.96 16.91 58.25
CA HIS A 179 -0.51 16.91 58.40
C HIS A 179 -0.07 15.97 59.54
N ALA A 180 -0.78 15.94 60.67
CA ALA A 180 -0.51 15.02 61.78
C ALA A 180 -0.67 13.56 61.34
N HIS A 181 -1.77 13.20 60.67
CA HIS A 181 -2.01 11.85 60.16
C HIS A 181 -0.95 11.43 59.13
N MET A 182 -0.50 12.34 58.26
CA MET A 182 0.55 12.04 57.27
C MET A 182 1.93 11.83 57.93
N MET A 183 2.21 12.52 59.03
CA MET A 183 3.42 12.32 59.83
C MET A 183 3.38 10.99 60.59
N GLU A 184 2.23 10.65 61.17
CA GLU A 184 2.00 9.38 61.88
C GLU A 184 2.13 8.17 60.93
N GLU A 185 1.59 8.28 59.70
CA GLU A 185 1.74 7.23 58.67
C GLU A 185 3.19 7.08 58.18
N ARG A 186 3.95 8.19 58.17
CA ARG A 186 5.39 8.20 57.84
C ARG A 186 6.23 7.57 58.94
N GLU A 187 5.88 7.79 60.20
CA GLU A 187 6.53 7.16 61.36
C GLU A 187 6.26 5.66 61.38
N ARG A 188 5.00 5.23 61.19
CA ARG A 188 4.65 3.80 61.06
C ARG A 188 5.45 3.10 59.94
N LYS A 189 5.60 3.75 58.78
CA LYS A 189 6.41 3.23 57.66
C LYS A 189 7.92 3.22 57.96
N ARG A 190 8.41 4.13 58.82
CA ARG A 190 9.81 4.13 59.30
C ARG A 190 10.04 3.01 60.32
N GLU A 191 9.10 2.78 61.22
CA GLU A 191 9.13 1.69 62.20
C GLU A 191 9.05 0.32 61.53
N GLU A 192 8.18 0.13 60.53
CA GLU A 192 8.16 -1.09 59.72
C GLU A 192 9.50 -1.35 59.00
N ARG A 193 10.15 -0.29 58.50
CA ARG A 193 11.47 -0.39 57.85
C ARG A 193 12.59 -0.64 58.85
N ALA A 194 12.47 -0.13 60.07
CA ALA A 194 13.40 -0.39 61.18
C ALA A 194 13.24 -1.82 61.71
N ALA A 195 12.01 -2.32 61.85
CA ALA A 195 11.69 -3.70 62.22
C ALA A 195 12.22 -4.71 61.18
N ARG A 196 12.04 -4.44 59.88
CA ARG A 196 12.63 -5.24 58.79
C ARG A 196 14.17 -5.19 58.74
N ARG A 197 14.80 -4.15 59.29
CA ARG A 197 16.27 -4.06 59.44
C ARG A 197 16.76 -4.78 60.69
N ALA A 198 15.99 -4.78 61.77
CA ALA A 198 16.27 -5.55 62.99
C ALA A 198 16.14 -7.06 62.76
N GLU A 199 15.17 -7.52 61.96
CA GLU A 199 15.07 -8.93 61.52
C GLU A 199 16.25 -9.41 60.65
N ARG A 200 16.98 -8.47 60.01
CA ARG A 200 18.20 -8.78 59.23
C ARG A 200 19.49 -8.60 60.03
N GLY A 201 19.37 -8.25 61.31
CA GLY A 201 20.48 -7.86 62.18
C GLY A 201 20.81 -8.87 63.26
N ASP A 202 20.76 -10.19 62.99
CA ASP A 202 21.35 -11.17 63.90
C ASP A 202 22.00 -12.36 63.18
N ARG A 203 23.01 -12.05 62.34
CA ARG A 203 24.04 -13.02 61.94
C ARG A 203 25.39 -12.32 61.87
N ARG A 204 25.94 -12.00 63.03
CA ARG A 204 27.39 -11.92 63.21
C ARG A 204 27.80 -13.08 64.10
N ASP A 205 28.14 -14.19 63.48
CA ASP A 205 29.30 -14.95 63.94
C ASP A 205 30.00 -15.66 62.79
N ARG A 206 31.33 -15.63 62.86
CA ARG A 206 32.26 -16.05 61.81
C ARG A 206 32.28 -17.57 61.66
N THR A 207 32.31 -18.04 60.42
CA THR A 207 32.99 -19.31 60.05
C THR A 207 33.83 -19.07 58.78
N PRO A 208 35.11 -19.47 58.74
CA PRO A 208 35.97 -19.29 57.58
C PRO A 208 35.83 -20.47 56.60
N GLY A 209 35.75 -20.17 55.30
CA GLY A 209 35.88 -21.16 54.22
C GLY A 209 34.60 -21.40 53.41
N PHE A 210 34.76 -21.61 52.10
CA PHE A 210 33.74 -21.96 51.09
C PHE A 210 32.81 -20.88 50.49
N GLY A 211 32.69 -19.67 51.02
CA GLY A 211 31.78 -18.64 50.46
C GLY A 211 32.34 -17.80 49.29
N GLY A 212 33.64 -17.53 49.27
CA GLY A 212 34.26 -16.54 48.38
C GLY A 212 34.17 -16.90 46.89
N TRP A 213 34.35 -18.18 46.54
CA TRP A 213 34.28 -18.63 45.16
C TRP A 213 32.84 -18.65 44.62
N ILE A 214 31.85 -19.03 45.42
CA ILE A 214 30.43 -18.97 45.03
C ILE A 214 30.02 -17.52 44.83
N THR A 215 30.42 -16.61 45.72
CA THR A 215 30.14 -15.17 45.53
C THR A 215 30.84 -14.60 44.30
N ALA A 216 32.06 -15.06 43.98
CA ALA A 216 32.78 -14.63 42.78
C ALA A 216 32.17 -15.18 41.49
N VAL A 217 31.70 -16.43 41.49
CA VAL A 217 31.02 -17.05 40.34
C VAL A 217 29.65 -16.41 40.13
N VAL A 218 28.91 -16.13 41.20
CA VAL A 218 27.61 -15.45 41.13
C VAL A 218 27.79 -14.00 40.67
N SER A 219 28.77 -13.26 41.19
CA SER A 219 29.02 -11.88 40.75
C SER A 219 29.48 -11.81 39.30
N LEU A 220 30.35 -12.73 38.86
CA LEU A 220 30.78 -12.83 37.46
C LEU A 220 29.62 -13.21 36.54
N SER A 221 28.76 -14.14 36.94
CA SER A 221 27.58 -14.55 36.18
C SER A 221 26.57 -13.40 36.03
N VAL A 222 26.33 -12.66 37.12
CA VAL A 222 25.46 -11.46 37.08
C VAL A 222 26.08 -10.37 36.20
N MET A 223 27.39 -10.18 36.24
CA MET A 223 28.08 -9.21 35.39
C MET A 223 28.03 -9.59 33.91
N VAL A 224 28.22 -10.87 33.56
CA VAL A 224 28.09 -11.36 32.18
C VAL A 224 26.65 -11.24 31.69
N LEU A 225 25.65 -11.54 32.53
CA LEU A 225 24.24 -11.33 32.18
C LEU A 225 23.90 -9.85 32.01
N ALA A 226 24.45 -8.96 32.85
CA ALA A 226 24.27 -7.52 32.72
C ALA A 226 24.92 -6.99 31.44
N LEU A 227 26.14 -7.43 31.11
CA LEU A 227 26.81 -7.08 29.85
C LEU A 227 26.06 -7.65 28.64
N GLY A 228 25.59 -8.89 28.72
CA GLY A 228 24.75 -9.50 27.69
C GLY A 228 23.46 -8.72 27.46
N ALA A 229 22.80 -8.27 28.54
CA ALA A 229 21.61 -7.42 28.45
C ALA A 229 21.92 -6.04 27.84
N VAL A 230 23.02 -5.40 28.23
CA VAL A 230 23.45 -4.10 27.66
C VAL A 230 23.79 -4.23 26.18
N VAL A 231 24.53 -5.26 25.78
CA VAL A 231 24.87 -5.53 24.37
C VAL A 231 23.61 -5.85 23.57
N THR A 232 22.69 -6.63 24.13
CA THR A 232 21.42 -6.99 23.47
C THR A 232 20.52 -5.77 23.30
N VAL A 233 20.35 -4.95 24.34
CA VAL A 233 19.59 -3.69 24.26
C VAL A 233 20.25 -2.70 23.31
N GLY A 234 21.58 -2.59 23.34
CA GLY A 234 22.35 -1.78 22.40
C GLY A 234 22.16 -2.24 20.96
N TYR A 235 22.19 -3.55 20.70
CA TYR A 235 21.96 -4.15 19.39
C TYR A 235 20.55 -3.87 18.87
N PHE A 236 19.51 -4.10 19.68
CA PHE A 236 18.13 -3.80 19.30
C PHE A 236 17.90 -2.30 19.11
N ASN A 237 18.50 -1.45 19.94
CA ASN A 237 18.43 0.00 19.74
C ASN A 237 19.09 0.43 18.43
N LEU A 238 20.26 -0.11 18.10
CA LEU A 238 20.94 0.18 16.82
C LEU A 238 20.12 -0.33 15.63
N GLN A 239 19.51 -1.51 15.70
CA GLN A 239 18.62 -2.01 14.66
C GLN A 239 17.36 -1.16 14.50
N ASN A 240 16.73 -0.73 15.59
CA ASN A 240 15.56 0.13 15.55
C ASN A 240 15.89 1.53 15.01
N VAL A 241 17.02 2.11 15.43
CA VAL A 241 17.52 3.40 14.89
C VAL A 241 17.82 3.26 13.40
N ARG A 242 18.52 2.19 12.99
CA ARG A 242 18.83 1.93 11.57
C ARG A 242 17.56 1.74 10.74
N SER A 243 16.56 1.04 11.27
CA SER A 243 15.26 0.84 10.59
C SER A 243 14.47 2.14 10.48
N ASN A 244 14.43 2.96 11.53
CA ASN A 244 13.75 4.26 11.50
C ASN A 244 14.42 5.24 10.52
N VAL A 245 15.74 5.27 10.49
CA VAL A 245 16.53 6.09 9.56
C VAL A 245 16.33 5.60 8.12
N SER A 246 16.36 4.27 7.90
CA SER A 246 16.05 3.64 6.59
C SER A 246 14.64 4.01 6.10
N ASN A 247 13.64 3.94 6.97
CA ASN A 247 12.26 4.30 6.62
C ASN A 247 12.14 5.81 6.32
N GLY A 248 12.86 6.66 7.06
CA GLY A 248 12.93 8.09 6.79
C GLY A 248 13.46 8.40 5.40
N TYR A 249 14.59 7.82 5.01
CA TYR A 249 15.16 8.04 3.66
C TYR A 249 14.32 7.45 2.55
N THR A 250 13.69 6.30 2.79
CA THR A 250 12.71 5.72 1.87
C THR A 250 11.54 6.68 1.65
N GLY A 251 11.02 7.28 2.73
CA GLY A 251 9.99 8.32 2.68
C GLY A 251 10.44 9.53 1.87
N SER A 252 11.59 10.13 2.19
CA SER A 252 12.15 11.26 1.43
C SER A 252 12.37 10.96 -0.05
N PHE A 253 12.68 9.71 -0.41
CA PHE A 253 12.85 9.29 -1.80
C PHE A 253 11.53 9.23 -2.56
N TYR A 254 10.48 8.68 -1.95
CA TYR A 254 9.14 8.71 -2.52
C TYR A 254 8.59 10.14 -2.62
N GLU A 255 8.89 11.01 -1.65
CA GLU A 255 8.54 12.44 -1.70
C GLU A 255 9.26 13.15 -2.86
N LEU A 256 10.58 12.97 -3.00
CA LEU A 256 11.33 13.52 -4.15
C LEU A 256 10.70 13.08 -5.48
N MET A 257 10.42 11.79 -5.62
CA MET A 257 9.82 11.25 -6.84
C MET A 257 8.44 11.85 -7.11
N SER A 258 7.62 12.04 -6.07
CA SER A 258 6.31 12.70 -6.20
C SER A 258 6.45 14.15 -6.65
N PHE A 259 7.37 14.91 -6.07
CA PHE A 259 7.58 16.32 -6.44
C PHE A 259 8.13 16.45 -7.87
N VAL A 260 9.06 15.58 -8.27
CA VAL A 260 9.57 15.51 -9.66
C VAL A 260 8.45 15.15 -10.65
N ASP A 261 7.55 14.25 -10.30
CA ASP A 261 6.39 13.91 -11.15
C ASP A 261 5.39 15.08 -11.26
N ASN A 262 5.17 15.82 -10.18
CA ASN A 262 4.37 17.03 -10.19
C ASN A 262 5.03 18.13 -11.04
N MET A 263 6.37 18.29 -10.98
CA MET A 263 7.11 19.20 -11.86
C MET A 263 6.96 18.81 -13.33
N ASP A 264 7.17 17.54 -13.68
CA ASP A 264 6.98 16.99 -15.04
C ASP A 264 5.59 17.35 -15.58
N THR A 265 4.57 17.15 -14.74
CA THR A 265 3.17 17.43 -15.08
C THR A 265 2.92 18.92 -15.27
N ASN A 266 3.33 19.77 -14.31
CA ASN A 266 3.10 21.21 -14.42
C ASN A 266 3.87 21.83 -15.60
N LEU A 267 5.07 21.33 -15.91
CA LEU A 267 5.85 21.74 -17.10
C LEU A 267 5.19 21.26 -18.40
N SER A 268 4.69 20.02 -18.42
CA SER A 268 3.91 19.45 -19.52
C SER A 268 2.66 20.27 -19.82
N LYS A 269 1.99 20.81 -18.80
CA LYS A 269 0.87 21.74 -18.96
C LYS A 269 1.35 23.12 -19.42
N ALA A 270 2.42 23.65 -18.82
CA ALA A 270 2.91 25.00 -19.09
C ALA A 270 3.38 25.20 -20.55
N ARG A 271 3.89 24.15 -21.21
CA ARG A 271 4.26 24.20 -22.63
C ARG A 271 3.05 24.41 -23.56
N VAL A 272 1.87 23.94 -23.15
CA VAL A 272 0.60 24.03 -23.91
C VAL A 272 -0.24 25.23 -23.47
N ALA A 273 -0.12 25.65 -22.21
CA ALA A 273 -0.88 26.78 -21.69
C ALA A 273 -0.60 28.07 -22.47
N ASN A 274 -1.66 28.75 -22.90
CA ASN A 274 -1.59 30.03 -23.61
C ASN A 274 -2.19 31.19 -22.80
N GLY A 275 -3.03 30.87 -21.81
CA GLY A 275 -3.61 31.84 -20.89
C GLY A 275 -2.60 32.34 -19.84
N ARG A 276 -2.50 33.67 -19.65
CA ARG A 276 -1.57 34.27 -18.67
C ARG A 276 -1.81 33.78 -17.24
N TYR A 277 -3.08 33.69 -16.82
CA TYR A 277 -3.42 33.24 -15.48
C TYR A 277 -3.01 31.78 -15.26
N GLU A 278 -3.34 30.89 -16.20
CA GLU A 278 -2.98 29.47 -16.12
C GLU A 278 -1.47 29.27 -16.15
N GLN A 279 -0.75 29.99 -17.02
CA GLN A 279 0.72 30.01 -17.03
C GLN A 279 1.30 30.43 -15.66
N GLN A 280 0.71 31.43 -15.00
CA GLN A 280 1.16 31.85 -13.67
C GLN A 280 0.90 30.79 -12.61
N LYS A 281 -0.27 30.14 -12.63
CA LYS A 281 -0.62 29.05 -11.72
C LYS A 281 0.35 27.88 -11.86
N LEU A 282 0.56 27.40 -13.09
CA LEU A 282 1.44 26.27 -13.40
C LEU A 282 2.89 26.54 -13.02
N LEU A 283 3.44 27.69 -13.39
CA LEU A 283 4.82 28.05 -13.05
C LEU A 283 5.00 28.27 -11.54
N THR A 284 3.98 28.74 -10.82
CA THR A 284 4.03 28.82 -9.35
C THR A 284 4.14 27.43 -8.73
N ASN A 285 3.36 26.47 -9.23
CA ASN A 285 3.46 25.09 -8.79
C ASN A 285 4.85 24.51 -9.10
N VAL A 286 5.40 24.73 -10.30
CA VAL A 286 6.77 24.28 -10.63
C VAL A 286 7.80 24.83 -9.63
N VAL A 287 7.71 26.11 -9.26
CA VAL A 287 8.61 26.72 -8.27
C VAL A 287 8.49 26.02 -6.91
N VAL A 288 7.27 25.86 -6.40
CA VAL A 288 7.04 25.21 -5.10
C VAL A 288 7.57 23.78 -5.11
N GLU A 289 7.24 23.00 -6.14
CA GLU A 289 7.68 21.61 -6.25
C GLU A 289 9.19 21.48 -6.41
N SER A 290 9.83 22.42 -7.11
CA SER A 290 11.30 22.48 -7.22
C SER A 290 11.96 22.71 -5.85
N GLU A 291 11.43 23.64 -5.05
CA GLU A 291 11.96 23.90 -3.71
C GLU A 291 11.73 22.71 -2.76
N LEU A 292 10.61 22.01 -2.90
CA LEU A 292 10.36 20.79 -2.14
C LEU A 292 11.31 19.65 -2.56
N CYS A 293 11.62 19.52 -3.85
CA CYS A 293 12.65 18.60 -4.33
C CYS A 293 14.03 18.89 -3.71
N GLU A 294 14.43 20.17 -3.67
CA GLU A 294 15.70 20.59 -3.06
C GLU A 294 15.77 20.18 -1.58
N ASN A 295 14.71 20.43 -0.81
CA ASN A 295 14.62 20.02 0.60
C ASN A 295 14.72 18.49 0.78
N CYS A 296 14.10 17.70 -0.11
CA CYS A 296 14.25 16.24 -0.07
C CYS A 296 15.71 15.82 -0.33
N LEU A 297 16.39 16.48 -1.27
CA LEU A 297 17.79 16.18 -1.61
C LEU A 297 18.76 16.46 -0.47
N GLU A 298 18.54 17.56 0.28
CA GLU A 298 19.32 17.88 1.48
C GLU A 298 19.19 16.81 2.58
N SER A 299 18.07 16.08 2.60
CA SER A 299 17.82 15.03 3.58
C SER A 299 18.52 13.71 3.27
N PHE A 300 19.01 13.48 2.05
CA PHE A 300 19.62 12.21 1.69
C PHE A 300 21.04 12.06 2.25
N PRO A 301 21.42 10.85 2.69
CA PRO A 301 22.76 10.55 3.21
C PRO A 301 23.77 10.34 2.07
N VAL A 302 23.79 11.25 1.09
CA VAL A 302 24.71 11.23 -0.05
C VAL A 302 25.59 12.48 -0.02
N SER A 303 26.84 12.35 -0.47
CA SER A 303 27.73 13.51 -0.56
C SER A 303 27.19 14.52 -1.56
N VAL A 304 27.30 15.81 -1.25
CA VAL A 304 26.85 16.93 -2.10
C VAL A 304 27.40 16.83 -3.53
N GLU A 305 28.65 16.37 -3.70
CA GLU A 305 29.28 16.13 -5.01
C GLU A 305 28.49 15.16 -5.91
N LYS A 306 27.71 14.25 -5.32
CA LYS A 306 26.93 13.24 -6.05
C LYS A 306 25.53 13.72 -6.45
N THR A 307 25.03 14.78 -5.83
CA THR A 307 23.72 15.38 -6.13
C THR A 307 23.82 16.74 -6.81
N GLU A 308 25.02 17.31 -6.95
CA GLU A 308 25.27 18.65 -7.48
C GLU A 308 24.56 18.94 -8.81
N ASN A 309 24.65 18.04 -9.79
CA ASN A 309 24.00 18.21 -11.09
C ASN A 309 22.47 18.25 -10.98
N LEU A 310 21.90 17.40 -10.11
CA LEU A 310 20.47 17.31 -9.88
C LEU A 310 19.95 18.55 -9.14
N THR A 311 20.63 18.95 -8.06
CA THR A 311 20.34 20.18 -7.33
C THR A 311 20.47 21.41 -8.24
N SER A 312 21.52 21.48 -9.07
CA SER A 312 21.69 22.59 -10.02
C SER A 312 20.58 22.64 -11.06
N PHE A 313 20.15 21.49 -11.58
CA PHE A 313 19.02 21.43 -12.51
C PHE A 313 17.72 21.93 -11.86
N ILE A 314 17.37 21.40 -10.68
CA ILE A 314 16.16 21.82 -9.94
C ILE A 314 16.18 23.32 -9.64
N ASN A 315 17.32 23.86 -9.22
CA ASN A 315 17.46 25.28 -8.92
C ASN A 315 17.30 26.14 -10.18
N ARG A 316 17.83 25.69 -11.33
CA ARG A 316 17.60 26.37 -12.62
C ARG A 316 16.14 26.36 -13.04
N VAL A 317 15.43 25.25 -12.83
CA VAL A 317 14.00 25.16 -13.12
C VAL A 317 13.21 26.13 -12.24
N SER A 318 13.54 26.20 -10.93
CA SER A 318 12.94 27.16 -9.99
C SER A 318 13.21 28.61 -10.40
N ASP A 319 14.48 28.98 -10.61
CA ASP A 319 14.89 30.34 -10.96
C ASP A 319 14.30 30.82 -12.29
N TYR A 320 14.31 29.96 -13.30
CA TYR A 320 13.74 30.31 -14.60
C TYR A 320 12.22 30.46 -14.51
N SER A 321 11.54 29.54 -13.81
CA SER A 321 10.10 29.65 -13.57
C SER A 321 9.74 30.93 -12.81
N ARG A 322 10.54 31.34 -11.81
CA ARG A 322 10.39 32.63 -11.11
C ARG A 322 10.57 33.83 -12.04
N SER A 323 11.53 33.78 -12.95
CA SER A 323 11.74 34.83 -13.97
C SER A 323 10.52 35.00 -14.86
N LEU A 324 9.97 33.88 -15.37
CA LEU A 324 8.76 33.88 -16.18
C LEU A 324 7.53 34.37 -15.40
N LEU A 325 7.36 33.95 -14.15
CA LEU A 325 6.30 34.44 -13.26
C LEU A 325 6.36 35.96 -13.10
N ASN A 326 7.54 36.52 -12.85
CA ASN A 326 7.73 37.96 -12.72
C ASN A 326 7.39 38.71 -14.02
N LYS A 327 7.70 38.13 -15.18
CA LYS A 327 7.32 38.69 -16.49
C LYS A 327 5.81 38.69 -16.67
N LEU A 328 5.14 37.57 -16.38
CA LEU A 328 3.68 37.43 -16.49
C LEU A 328 2.96 38.36 -15.50
N ALA A 329 3.46 38.50 -14.28
CA ALA A 329 2.90 39.38 -13.26
C ALA A 329 2.94 40.86 -13.65
N LYS A 330 3.94 41.26 -14.45
CA LYS A 330 4.04 42.61 -15.04
C LYS A 330 3.14 42.80 -16.26
N GLY A 331 2.36 41.81 -16.63
CA GLY A 331 1.45 41.82 -17.78
C GLY A 331 2.08 41.41 -19.11
N GLY A 332 3.33 40.91 -19.09
CA GLY A 332 3.99 40.36 -20.27
C GLY A 332 3.37 39.04 -20.75
N LYS A 333 3.85 38.54 -21.88
CA LYS A 333 3.53 37.22 -22.44
C LYS A 333 4.81 36.41 -22.62
N LEU A 334 4.70 35.09 -22.59
CA LEU A 334 5.82 34.20 -22.91
C LEU A 334 6.14 34.30 -24.41
N SER A 335 7.43 34.37 -24.76
CA SER A 335 7.88 34.28 -26.14
C SER A 335 8.00 32.82 -26.59
N GLU A 336 8.23 32.61 -27.88
CA GLU A 336 8.42 31.26 -28.43
C GLU A 336 9.70 30.63 -27.87
N GLU A 337 10.78 31.40 -27.75
CA GLU A 337 12.05 30.96 -27.16
C GLU A 337 11.90 30.59 -25.69
N GLU A 338 11.10 31.35 -24.91
CA GLU A 338 10.79 30.99 -23.52
C GLU A 338 9.95 29.71 -23.45
N GLY A 339 9.11 29.46 -24.46
CA GLY A 339 8.39 28.21 -24.63
C GLY A 339 9.31 27.02 -24.92
N GLU A 340 10.35 27.20 -25.73
CA GLU A 340 11.38 26.18 -25.98
C GLU A 340 12.17 25.85 -24.71
N VAL A 341 12.44 26.83 -23.84
CA VAL A 341 13.07 26.56 -22.55
C VAL A 341 12.14 25.76 -21.62
N ILE A 342 10.83 26.04 -21.63
CA ILE A 342 9.84 25.21 -20.91
C ILE A 342 9.83 23.78 -21.45
N GLN A 343 9.88 23.60 -22.76
CA GLN A 343 9.98 22.28 -23.40
C GLN A 343 11.25 21.54 -22.94
N TYR A 344 12.40 22.21 -22.93
CA TYR A 344 13.66 21.63 -22.44
C TYR A 344 13.57 21.23 -20.95
N MET A 345 12.99 22.09 -20.10
CA MET A 345 12.76 21.76 -18.68
C MET A 345 11.84 20.56 -18.51
N TYR A 346 10.78 20.46 -19.32
CA TYR A 346 9.87 19.32 -19.34
C TYR A 346 10.61 18.03 -19.72
N GLU A 347 11.30 18.00 -20.86
CA GLU A 347 12.03 16.82 -21.34
C GLU A 347 13.08 16.33 -20.34
N THR A 348 13.80 17.28 -19.72
CA THR A 348 14.82 16.96 -18.72
C THR A 348 14.20 16.43 -17.42
N THR A 349 13.10 17.03 -16.96
CA THR A 349 12.35 16.55 -15.78
C THR A 349 11.74 15.17 -16.04
N ASN A 350 11.26 14.91 -17.25
CA ASN A 350 10.72 13.61 -17.64
C ASN A 350 11.79 12.53 -17.62
N ALA A 351 12.98 12.82 -18.17
CA ALA A 351 14.12 11.92 -18.12
C ALA A 351 14.55 11.62 -16.66
N LEU A 352 14.57 12.64 -15.80
CA LEU A 352 14.86 12.49 -14.38
C LEU A 352 13.82 11.60 -13.67
N LYS A 353 12.53 11.87 -13.89
CA LYS A 353 11.42 11.08 -13.34
C LYS A 353 11.54 9.59 -13.68
N ASN A 354 11.77 9.27 -14.96
CA ASN A 354 11.89 7.88 -15.39
C ASN A 354 13.05 7.19 -14.67
N LYS A 355 14.15 7.91 -14.43
CA LYS A 355 15.31 7.39 -13.72
C LYS A 355 15.09 7.17 -12.22
N LEU A 356 14.35 8.07 -11.58
CA LEU A 356 13.95 7.87 -10.18
C LEU A 356 13.04 6.64 -10.05
N ASN A 357 12.12 6.43 -11.00
CA ASN A 357 11.24 5.26 -11.02
C ASN A 357 12.03 3.94 -11.18
N GLU A 358 13.02 3.88 -12.07
CA GLU A 358 13.92 2.73 -12.17
C GLU A 358 14.65 2.46 -10.86
N THR A 359 15.09 3.53 -10.20
CA THR A 359 15.83 3.45 -8.95
C THR A 359 14.95 2.87 -7.83
N VAL A 360 13.69 3.31 -7.68
CA VAL A 360 12.71 2.73 -6.72
C VAL A 360 12.62 1.22 -6.86
N ASN A 361 12.51 0.71 -8.09
CA ASN A 361 12.34 -0.72 -8.34
C ASN A 361 13.56 -1.56 -7.94
N SER A 362 14.73 -0.92 -7.77
CA SER A 362 15.97 -1.54 -7.30
C SER A 362 16.22 -1.38 -5.80
N LEU A 363 15.48 -0.50 -5.12
CA LEU A 363 15.66 -0.19 -3.70
C LEU A 363 14.94 -1.22 -2.82
N ASP A 364 15.60 -2.37 -2.56
CA ASP A 364 15.21 -3.23 -1.45
C ASP A 364 15.80 -2.74 -0.11
N SER A 365 15.33 -3.30 1.00
CA SER A 365 15.83 -2.94 2.33
C SER A 365 17.35 -3.18 2.50
N LYS A 366 17.99 -4.01 1.68
CA LYS A 366 19.44 -4.25 1.72
C LYS A 366 20.21 -3.17 0.97
N GLU A 367 19.70 -2.67 -0.15
CA GLU A 367 20.30 -1.57 -0.90
C GLU A 367 20.23 -0.25 -0.10
N ILE A 368 19.11 0.02 0.56
CA ILE A 368 19.00 1.16 1.49
C ILE A 368 20.02 1.03 2.64
N ASN A 369 20.22 -0.20 3.14
CA ASN A 369 21.23 -0.46 4.17
C ASN A 369 22.67 -0.24 3.68
N LYS A 370 22.98 -0.46 2.39
CA LYS A 370 24.29 -0.16 1.81
C LYS A 370 24.51 1.34 1.64
N ILE A 371 23.46 2.08 1.24
CA ILE A 371 23.48 3.54 1.17
C ILE A 371 23.78 4.14 2.56
N LEU A 372 23.15 3.62 3.62
CA LEU A 372 23.40 3.99 5.02
C LEU A 372 24.85 3.73 5.48
N ASP A 373 25.48 2.69 4.93
CA ASP A 373 26.85 2.32 5.23
C ASP A 373 27.87 3.07 4.34
N GLY A 374 27.43 4.05 3.53
CA GLY A 374 28.28 4.89 2.69
C GLY A 374 28.58 4.32 1.29
N HIS A 375 27.93 3.22 0.91
CA HIS A 375 28.06 2.59 -0.41
C HIS A 375 26.89 2.98 -1.30
N SER A 376 27.04 4.06 -2.07
CA SER A 376 25.95 4.64 -2.87
C SER A 376 26.00 4.24 -4.35
N GLU A 377 26.31 2.98 -4.68
CA GLU A 377 26.37 2.54 -6.09
C GLU A 377 25.05 2.77 -6.85
N VAL A 378 23.92 2.77 -6.13
CA VAL A 378 22.58 3.06 -6.65
C VAL A 378 22.47 4.51 -7.15
N PHE A 379 23.01 5.48 -6.40
CA PHE A 379 23.07 6.89 -6.81
C PHE A 379 24.18 7.11 -7.86
N ASP A 380 25.31 6.41 -7.77
CA ASP A 380 26.44 6.56 -8.70
C ASP A 380 26.12 6.07 -10.11
N LYS A 381 25.31 5.01 -10.25
CA LYS A 381 24.89 4.43 -11.53
C LYS A 381 23.55 4.99 -12.02
N GLY A 382 22.68 5.40 -11.11
CA GLY A 382 21.37 5.97 -11.40
C GLY A 382 21.45 7.29 -12.17
N PHE A 383 22.44 8.16 -11.96
CA PHE A 383 22.45 9.47 -12.62
C PHE A 383 23.36 9.56 -13.87
N ALA A 384 24.07 8.49 -14.24
CA ALA A 384 25.12 8.53 -15.28
C ALA A 384 24.78 7.86 -16.63
N ALA A 385 23.63 7.20 -16.78
CA ALA A 385 23.26 6.48 -18.00
C ALA A 385 21.84 6.84 -18.47
N MET A 386 21.74 7.43 -19.66
CA MET A 386 20.50 7.83 -20.31
C MET A 386 20.24 6.96 -21.55
N GLU A 387 19.34 5.98 -21.44
CA GLU A 387 18.46 5.49 -22.52
C GLU A 387 17.36 4.55 -21.94
N ASN A 388 16.09 4.78 -22.36
CA ASN A 388 14.80 4.01 -22.26
C ASN A 388 14.56 3.04 -21.08
N ASP A 389 13.45 3.07 -20.31
CA ASP A 389 12.03 2.92 -20.70
C ASP A 389 11.09 3.29 -19.51
N THR A 390 9.79 3.42 -19.78
CA THR A 390 8.73 3.87 -18.84
C THR A 390 8.30 2.79 -17.84
N ILE A 391 8.38 3.07 -16.53
CA ILE A 391 7.62 2.37 -15.48
C ILE A 391 6.93 3.41 -14.59
N GLN A 392 5.66 3.16 -14.29
CA GLN A 392 4.77 4.11 -13.67
C GLN A 392 4.38 3.66 -12.28
N MET A 393 4.68 4.49 -11.29
CA MET A 393 4.03 4.41 -9.99
C MET A 393 2.56 4.86 -10.11
N PRO A 394 1.67 4.32 -9.27
CA PRO A 394 0.33 4.85 -9.14
C PRO A 394 0.48 6.29 -8.64
N LYS A 395 0.24 7.23 -9.56
CA LYS A 395 -0.07 8.62 -9.21
C LYS A 395 -1.35 8.60 -8.38
N MET A 396 -1.69 9.69 -7.69
CA MET A 396 -3.11 9.87 -7.34
C MET A 396 -3.88 9.89 -8.65
N ILE A 397 -4.50 8.75 -9.00
CA ILE A 397 -5.28 8.61 -10.22
C ILE A 397 -6.50 9.49 -10.01
N TYR A 398 -6.57 10.58 -10.76
CA TYR A 398 -7.82 11.30 -10.90
C TYR A 398 -8.65 10.51 -11.90
N ASP A 399 -9.74 9.94 -11.40
CA ASP A 399 -10.75 9.26 -12.19
C ASP A 399 -11.54 10.29 -13.00
N GLY A 400 -10.92 10.94 -13.98
CA GLY A 400 -11.54 11.95 -14.84
C GLY A 400 -11.38 13.41 -14.38
N PRO A 401 -11.70 14.38 -15.27
CA PRO A 401 -11.55 15.79 -14.95
C PRO A 401 -12.58 16.20 -13.89
N PHE A 402 -12.17 17.05 -12.95
CA PHE A 402 -13.01 17.60 -11.87
C PHE A 402 -13.58 16.61 -10.84
N ALA A 403 -13.13 15.35 -10.81
CA ALA A 403 -13.62 14.32 -9.87
C ALA A 403 -13.50 14.70 -8.37
N GLN A 404 -12.57 15.59 -8.00
CA GLN A 404 -12.38 16.04 -6.61
C GLN A 404 -13.19 17.28 -6.22
N SER A 405 -13.84 17.95 -7.17
CA SER A 405 -14.56 19.23 -6.94
C SER A 405 -15.77 19.08 -5.99
N ALA A 406 -16.30 17.86 -5.83
CA ALA A 406 -17.46 17.57 -5.00
C ALA A 406 -17.22 17.62 -3.48
N ASN A 407 -16.00 17.91 -3.02
CA ASN A 407 -15.64 17.79 -1.60
C ASN A 407 -16.02 18.99 -0.71
N SER A 408 -16.54 20.08 -1.27
CA SER A 408 -16.98 21.26 -0.49
C SER A 408 -18.30 21.83 -1.02
N GLY A 409 -19.40 21.59 -0.30
CA GLY A 409 -20.69 22.21 -0.61
C GLY A 409 -21.89 21.59 0.12
N ASP A 410 -23.00 22.36 0.12
CA ASP A 410 -24.33 21.88 0.48
C ASP A 410 -24.80 20.79 -0.50
N VAL A 411 -25.60 19.84 -0.01
CA VAL A 411 -26.17 18.77 -0.85
C VAL A 411 -27.37 19.32 -1.60
N LYS A 412 -27.32 19.43 -2.94
CA LYS A 412 -28.37 20.09 -3.73
C LYS A 412 -29.50 19.15 -4.17
N LEU A 413 -29.18 17.99 -4.77
CA LEU A 413 -30.17 17.09 -5.38
C LEU A 413 -31.28 16.71 -4.40
N ILE A 414 -30.88 16.15 -3.25
CA ILE A 414 -31.81 15.57 -2.27
C ILE A 414 -32.27 16.56 -1.20
N ALA A 415 -31.84 17.83 -1.23
CA ALA A 415 -32.17 18.81 -0.18
C ALA A 415 -33.67 19.05 -0.03
N LYS A 416 -34.42 19.03 -1.13
CA LYS A 416 -35.85 19.29 -1.18
C LYS A 416 -36.70 18.01 -1.28
N MET A 417 -36.08 16.84 -1.27
CA MET A 417 -36.76 15.56 -1.41
C MET A 417 -37.24 15.03 -0.05
N GLY A 418 -38.39 14.34 -0.07
CA GLY A 418 -38.90 13.60 1.08
C GLY A 418 -38.07 12.35 1.37
N GLU A 419 -38.14 11.88 2.62
CA GLU A 419 -37.55 10.60 3.01
C GLU A 419 -38.41 9.44 2.52
N ILE A 420 -37.76 8.37 2.09
CA ILE A 420 -38.39 7.09 1.76
C ILE A 420 -38.20 6.09 2.92
N SER A 421 -39.18 5.21 3.06
CA SER A 421 -39.11 4.08 4.00
C SER A 421 -38.10 3.03 3.55
N GLU A 422 -37.66 2.18 4.48
CA GLU A 422 -36.83 1.01 4.18
C GLU A 422 -37.48 0.09 3.14
N LYS A 423 -38.80 -0.08 3.20
CA LYS A 423 -39.54 -0.92 2.24
C LYS A 423 -39.44 -0.37 0.82
N GLU A 424 -39.71 0.93 0.65
CA GLU A 424 -39.58 1.61 -0.64
C GLU A 424 -38.12 1.58 -1.13
N ALA A 425 -37.16 1.69 -0.21
CA ALA A 425 -35.75 1.58 -0.52
C ALA A 425 -35.39 0.18 -1.06
N LYS A 426 -35.87 -0.88 -0.40
CA LYS A 426 -35.65 -2.26 -0.85
C LYS A 426 -36.29 -2.53 -2.21
N GLU A 427 -37.48 -2.01 -2.46
CA GLU A 427 -38.18 -2.12 -3.75
C GLU A 427 -37.40 -1.40 -4.87
N LYS A 428 -36.87 -0.20 -4.61
CA LYS A 428 -36.03 0.53 -5.57
C LYS A 428 -34.73 -0.19 -5.89
N ILE A 429 -34.01 -0.66 -4.87
CA ILE A 429 -32.78 -1.46 -5.05
C ILE A 429 -33.07 -2.68 -5.91
N ALA A 430 -34.12 -3.45 -5.58
CA ALA A 430 -34.49 -4.64 -6.36
C ALA A 430 -34.80 -4.32 -7.83
N ALA A 431 -35.43 -3.18 -8.11
CA ALA A 431 -35.71 -2.74 -9.47
C ALA A 431 -34.44 -2.37 -10.25
N ILE A 432 -33.45 -1.73 -9.62
CA ILE A 432 -32.18 -1.36 -10.27
C ILE A 432 -31.37 -2.61 -10.63
N PHE A 433 -31.30 -3.59 -9.73
CA PHE A 433 -30.49 -4.81 -9.90
C PHE A 433 -31.28 -6.00 -10.48
N GLU A 434 -32.42 -5.75 -11.12
CA GLU A 434 -33.28 -6.79 -11.72
C GLU A 434 -32.52 -7.70 -12.71
N LYS A 435 -31.57 -7.14 -13.48
CA LYS A 435 -30.75 -7.88 -14.45
C LYS A 435 -29.59 -8.67 -13.83
N HIS A 436 -29.28 -8.46 -12.55
CA HIS A 436 -28.17 -9.12 -11.87
C HIS A 436 -28.54 -10.45 -11.20
N ASP A 437 -29.79 -10.92 -11.37
CA ASP A 437 -30.29 -12.20 -10.85
C ASP A 437 -30.11 -12.35 -9.32
N MET A 438 -30.56 -11.32 -8.58
CA MET A 438 -30.45 -11.23 -7.13
C MET A 438 -31.24 -12.34 -6.42
N LYS A 439 -30.56 -13.05 -5.51
CA LYS A 439 -31.14 -14.07 -4.62
C LYS A 439 -31.57 -13.46 -3.28
N GLU A 440 -30.72 -12.61 -2.71
CA GLU A 440 -30.90 -12.00 -1.40
C GLU A 440 -30.59 -10.49 -1.50
N ILE A 441 -31.42 -9.67 -0.88
CA ILE A 441 -31.27 -8.21 -0.79
C ILE A 441 -31.64 -7.84 0.64
N ASP A 442 -30.65 -7.50 1.46
CA ASP A 442 -30.85 -7.22 2.88
C ASP A 442 -30.33 -5.84 3.25
N MET A 443 -31.16 -5.08 3.96
CA MET A 443 -30.75 -3.81 4.54
C MET A 443 -29.98 -4.11 5.82
N THR A 444 -28.71 -3.71 5.87
CA THR A 444 -27.79 -4.07 6.98
C THR A 444 -27.60 -2.94 7.97
N GLY A 445 -28.02 -1.73 7.64
CA GLY A 445 -28.02 -0.61 8.56
C GLY A 445 -28.08 0.73 7.86
N GLU A 446 -27.67 1.76 8.58
CA GLU A 446 -27.70 3.14 8.11
C GLU A 446 -26.34 3.79 8.30
N THR A 447 -26.01 4.76 7.45
CA THR A 447 -24.77 5.52 7.56
C THR A 447 -25.02 6.98 7.24
N LYS A 448 -24.23 7.86 7.86
CA LYS A 448 -24.29 9.29 7.63
C LYS A 448 -22.96 9.79 7.08
N LEU A 449 -22.95 10.11 5.79
CA LEU A 449 -21.82 10.74 5.11
C LEU A 449 -21.97 12.26 5.16
N ARG A 450 -21.41 12.88 6.20
CA ARG A 450 -21.60 14.32 6.52
C ARG A 450 -23.09 14.67 6.69
N ASN A 451 -23.69 15.27 5.66
CA ASN A 451 -25.08 15.71 5.58
C ASN A 451 -25.96 14.81 4.69
N ILE A 452 -25.44 13.66 4.24
CA ILE A 452 -26.17 12.66 3.47
C ILE A 452 -26.46 11.46 4.37
N GLU A 453 -27.73 11.10 4.52
CA GLU A 453 -28.17 9.92 5.28
C GLU A 453 -28.50 8.79 4.30
N LEU A 454 -27.99 7.60 4.59
CA LEU A 454 -27.94 6.47 3.67
C LEU A 454 -28.51 5.20 4.34
N TYR A 455 -29.25 4.41 3.57
CA TYR A 455 -29.49 2.99 3.85
C TYR A 455 -28.38 2.16 3.21
N ASN A 456 -27.86 1.18 3.95
CA ASN A 456 -26.85 0.23 3.49
C ASN A 456 -27.52 -1.10 3.15
N PHE A 457 -27.17 -1.65 2.00
CA PHE A 457 -27.66 -2.94 1.52
C PHE A 457 -26.48 -3.87 1.28
N GLU A 458 -26.61 -5.11 1.75
CA GLU A 458 -25.81 -6.24 1.29
C GLU A 458 -26.71 -7.12 0.43
N MET A 459 -26.23 -7.49 -0.75
CA MET A 459 -27.00 -8.28 -1.71
C MET A 459 -26.14 -9.43 -2.20
N LYS A 460 -26.82 -10.51 -2.59
CA LYS A 460 -26.19 -11.70 -3.12
C LYS A 460 -26.99 -12.23 -4.28
N ASP A 461 -26.31 -12.55 -5.37
CA ASP A 461 -26.96 -13.16 -6.54
C ASP A 461 -26.98 -14.69 -6.47
N ASN A 462 -27.61 -15.33 -7.46
CA ASN A 462 -27.65 -16.79 -7.55
C ASN A 462 -26.27 -17.44 -7.81
N ALA A 463 -25.32 -16.71 -8.39
CA ALA A 463 -23.94 -17.16 -8.55
C ALA A 463 -23.10 -17.07 -7.26
N GLY A 464 -23.65 -16.46 -6.21
CA GLY A 464 -23.02 -16.28 -4.92
C GLY A 464 -22.12 -15.05 -4.80
N ARG A 465 -22.17 -14.14 -5.77
CA ARG A 465 -21.46 -12.86 -5.78
C ARG A 465 -22.08 -11.92 -4.77
N MET A 466 -21.24 -11.18 -4.07
CA MET A 466 -21.65 -10.22 -3.04
C MET A 466 -21.61 -8.81 -3.60
N PHE A 467 -22.62 -8.02 -3.25
CA PHE A 467 -22.74 -6.62 -3.62
C PHE A 467 -22.98 -5.80 -2.35
N SER A 468 -22.35 -4.64 -2.27
CA SER A 468 -22.62 -3.63 -1.26
C SER A 468 -23.19 -2.40 -1.95
N ALA A 469 -24.33 -1.90 -1.48
CA ALA A 469 -24.96 -0.71 -2.05
C ALA A 469 -25.37 0.28 -0.95
N GLN A 470 -25.33 1.57 -1.28
CA GLN A 470 -25.79 2.65 -0.43
C GLN A 470 -26.80 3.50 -1.19
N MET A 471 -27.93 3.79 -0.55
CA MET A 471 -28.98 4.61 -1.13
C MET A 471 -29.40 5.72 -0.19
N THR A 472 -29.60 6.93 -0.72
CA THR A 472 -30.03 8.08 0.08
C THR A 472 -31.41 7.86 0.68
N LYS A 473 -31.58 8.19 1.96
CA LYS A 473 -32.90 8.19 2.60
C LYS A 473 -33.84 9.19 1.93
N LYS A 474 -33.33 10.36 1.58
CA LYS A 474 -34.09 11.37 0.82
C LYS A 474 -34.04 11.06 -0.65
N GLY A 475 -35.20 10.94 -1.27
CA GLY A 475 -35.34 10.66 -2.71
C GLY A 475 -35.07 9.21 -3.13
N GLY A 476 -34.30 8.43 -2.38
CA GLY A 476 -33.95 7.07 -2.78
C GLY A 476 -33.06 7.02 -4.02
N VAL A 477 -31.93 7.74 -3.98
CA VAL A 477 -30.93 7.81 -5.05
C VAL A 477 -29.79 6.84 -4.73
N LEU A 478 -29.42 5.98 -5.68
CA LEU A 478 -28.29 5.07 -5.53
C LEU A 478 -26.99 5.89 -5.43
N ALA A 479 -26.41 5.97 -4.23
CA ALA A 479 -25.23 6.79 -3.98
C ALA A 479 -23.93 6.07 -4.35
N MET A 480 -23.89 4.77 -4.10
CA MET A 480 -22.76 3.91 -4.39
C MET A 480 -23.25 2.47 -4.52
N PHE A 481 -22.61 1.69 -5.37
CA PHE A 481 -22.50 0.25 -5.13
C PHE A 481 -21.15 -0.27 -5.59
N ASP A 482 -20.76 -1.41 -5.04
CA ASP A 482 -19.56 -2.14 -5.46
C ASP A 482 -19.81 -3.65 -5.34
N SER A 483 -19.26 -4.39 -6.28
CA SER A 483 -19.13 -5.83 -6.22
C SER A 483 -17.72 -6.21 -6.62
N TYR A 484 -17.00 -6.87 -5.71
CA TYR A 484 -15.73 -7.47 -6.07
C TYR A 484 -15.99 -8.71 -6.92
N GLU A 485 -15.64 -8.61 -8.19
CA GLU A 485 -15.65 -9.72 -9.12
C GLU A 485 -14.36 -9.70 -9.92
N LYS A 486 -13.69 -10.86 -9.98
CA LYS A 486 -12.48 -10.97 -10.81
C LYS A 486 -12.89 -11.01 -12.28
N CYS A 487 -12.45 -10.01 -13.04
CA CYS A 487 -12.49 -9.98 -14.50
C CYS A 487 -11.09 -10.40 -15.01
N GLU A 488 -11.05 -11.28 -16.01
CA GLU A 488 -9.78 -11.80 -16.57
C GLU A 488 -9.70 -11.71 -18.10
N ALA A 489 -10.82 -11.50 -18.80
CA ALA A 489 -10.87 -11.45 -20.26
C ALA A 489 -11.55 -10.18 -20.79
N HIS A 490 -11.16 -9.77 -22.01
CA HIS A 490 -11.76 -8.69 -22.77
C HIS A 490 -12.79 -9.26 -23.77
N ASN A 491 -14.01 -9.54 -23.30
CA ASN A 491 -15.10 -10.04 -24.15
C ASN A 491 -15.96 -8.91 -24.72
N PHE A 492 -16.02 -7.78 -24.02
CA PHE A 492 -16.71 -6.55 -24.38
C PHE A 492 -15.67 -5.46 -24.61
N ASP A 493 -15.79 -4.73 -25.70
CA ASP A 493 -14.98 -3.55 -25.99
C ASP A 493 -15.49 -2.32 -25.23
N VAL A 494 -14.76 -1.21 -25.36
CA VAL A 494 -15.05 0.05 -24.68
C VAL A 494 -16.44 0.56 -25.05
N GLU A 495 -16.77 0.55 -26.34
CA GLU A 495 -18.06 1.00 -26.85
C GLU A 495 -19.21 0.20 -26.25
N ALA A 496 -19.10 -1.13 -26.21
CA ALA A 496 -20.10 -1.96 -25.55
C ALA A 496 -20.19 -1.69 -24.04
N CYS A 497 -19.06 -1.41 -23.37
CA CYS A 497 -19.07 -1.05 -21.95
C CYS A 497 -19.79 0.28 -21.68
N VAL A 498 -19.65 1.27 -22.57
CA VAL A 498 -20.38 2.54 -22.49
C VAL A 498 -21.88 2.30 -22.61
N GLU A 499 -22.33 1.54 -23.62
CA GLU A 499 -23.76 1.22 -23.78
C GLU A 499 -24.33 0.47 -22.56
N ILE A 500 -23.56 -0.46 -21.98
CA ILE A 500 -23.96 -1.20 -20.77
C ILE A 500 -24.10 -0.25 -19.57
N ALA A 501 -23.18 0.68 -19.41
CA ALA A 501 -23.19 1.66 -18.33
C ALA A 501 -24.35 2.65 -18.47
N GLU A 502 -24.60 3.19 -19.67
CA GLU A 502 -25.72 4.10 -19.95
C GLU A 502 -27.08 3.46 -19.62
N ASN A 503 -27.29 2.23 -20.10
CA ASN A 503 -28.51 1.47 -19.80
C ASN A 503 -28.72 1.24 -18.30
N PHE A 504 -27.63 1.07 -17.54
CA PHE A 504 -27.71 0.93 -16.09
C PHE A 504 -28.02 2.28 -15.41
N LEU A 505 -27.41 3.38 -15.87
CA LEU A 505 -27.64 4.72 -15.35
C LEU A 505 -29.10 5.17 -15.53
N GLU A 506 -29.69 4.97 -16.71
CA GLU A 506 -31.10 5.27 -16.98
C GLU A 506 -32.02 4.49 -16.02
N LYS A 507 -31.77 3.19 -15.83
CA LYS A 507 -32.53 2.36 -14.89
C LYS A 507 -32.35 2.81 -13.43
N ALA A 508 -31.18 3.33 -13.07
CA ALA A 508 -30.87 3.86 -11.75
C ALA A 508 -31.38 5.30 -11.52
N GLY A 509 -31.98 5.94 -12.55
CA GLY A 509 -32.55 7.28 -12.47
C GLY A 509 -31.55 8.41 -12.67
N PHE A 510 -30.46 8.13 -13.40
CA PHE A 510 -29.49 9.13 -13.89
C PHE A 510 -29.74 9.35 -15.37
N ASP A 511 -30.64 10.28 -15.68
CA ASP A 511 -31.01 10.64 -17.05
C ASP A 511 -30.03 11.68 -17.63
N ASP A 512 -30.00 11.81 -18.97
CA ASP A 512 -29.21 12.79 -19.71
C ASP A 512 -27.71 12.79 -19.33
N MET A 513 -27.12 11.60 -19.22
CA MET A 513 -25.71 11.43 -18.85
C MET A 513 -24.84 11.25 -20.09
N GLN A 514 -23.78 12.05 -20.22
CA GLN A 514 -22.80 12.00 -21.31
C GLN A 514 -21.48 11.43 -20.81
N GLU A 515 -20.85 10.51 -21.54
CA GLU A 515 -19.51 10.02 -21.22
C GLU A 515 -18.47 11.13 -21.44
N VAL A 516 -17.63 11.34 -20.43
CA VAL A 516 -16.60 12.40 -20.43
C VAL A 516 -15.19 11.86 -20.22
N TRP A 517 -15.06 10.63 -19.72
CA TRP A 517 -13.78 9.99 -19.52
C TRP A 517 -13.91 8.48 -19.45
N ILE A 518 -12.96 7.77 -20.04
CA ILE A 518 -12.86 6.31 -19.99
C ILE A 518 -11.43 5.94 -19.60
N SER A 519 -11.31 4.98 -18.70
CA SER A 519 -10.05 4.36 -18.30
C SER A 519 -10.21 2.85 -18.21
N GLU A 520 -9.50 2.13 -19.08
CA GLU A 520 -9.38 0.68 -19.02
C GLU A 520 -8.21 0.31 -18.12
N ALA A 521 -8.49 -0.40 -17.03
CA ALA A 521 -7.49 -0.86 -16.06
C ALA A 521 -7.55 -2.39 -15.95
N GLY A 522 -6.65 -3.07 -16.65
CA GLY A 522 -6.71 -4.54 -16.71
C GLY A 522 -7.88 -4.98 -17.60
N THR A 523 -8.96 -5.50 -17.01
CA THR A 523 -10.19 -5.96 -17.71
C THR A 523 -11.44 -5.33 -17.09
N GLU A 524 -11.25 -4.17 -16.48
CA GLU A 524 -12.30 -3.33 -15.93
C GLU A 524 -12.32 -2.00 -16.69
N CYS A 525 -13.47 -1.67 -17.26
CA CYS A 525 -13.70 -0.39 -17.93
C CYS A 525 -14.35 0.56 -16.92
N THR A 526 -13.62 1.61 -16.54
CA THR A 526 -14.12 2.67 -15.67
C THR A 526 -14.52 3.88 -16.51
N ILE A 527 -15.77 4.30 -16.41
CA ILE A 527 -16.36 5.35 -17.21
C ILE A 527 -16.89 6.43 -16.27
N ASN A 528 -16.55 7.69 -16.56
CA ASN A 528 -17.21 8.83 -15.93
C ASN A 528 -18.21 9.44 -16.88
N PHE A 529 -19.39 9.69 -16.33
CA PHE A 529 -20.46 10.41 -16.97
C PHE A 529 -20.69 11.73 -16.25
N ALA A 530 -21.03 12.76 -17.01
CA ALA A 530 -21.50 14.03 -16.49
C ALA A 530 -22.91 14.33 -17.03
N TYR A 531 -23.75 14.95 -16.20
CA TYR A 531 -25.07 15.39 -16.64
C TYR A 531 -24.96 16.39 -17.79
N GLU A 532 -25.78 16.23 -18.83
CA GLU A 532 -25.89 17.15 -19.95
C GLU A 532 -27.20 17.94 -19.85
N GLN A 533 -27.10 19.26 -19.97
CA GLN A 533 -28.27 20.13 -20.03
C GLN A 533 -28.25 20.97 -21.31
N ASN A 534 -29.14 20.65 -22.26
CA ASN A 534 -29.27 21.35 -23.55
C ASN A 534 -27.94 21.40 -24.35
N GLY A 535 -27.21 20.28 -24.46
CA GLY A 535 -25.90 20.24 -25.14
C GLY A 535 -24.74 20.83 -24.34
N VAL A 536 -24.92 21.11 -23.04
CA VAL A 536 -23.86 21.59 -22.14
C VAL A 536 -23.56 20.54 -21.08
N VAL A 537 -22.35 19.99 -21.15
CA VAL A 537 -21.86 18.98 -20.20
C VAL A 537 -21.51 19.63 -18.86
N CYS A 538 -22.18 19.24 -17.78
CA CYS A 538 -22.03 19.82 -16.43
C CYS A 538 -21.10 18.96 -15.56
N TYR A 539 -19.80 19.27 -15.56
CA TYR A 539 -18.76 18.50 -14.87
C TYR A 539 -18.86 18.48 -13.33
N SER A 540 -19.69 19.32 -12.73
CA SER A 540 -19.99 19.23 -11.30
C SER A 540 -20.85 17.99 -10.96
N ASP A 541 -21.58 17.46 -11.94
CA ASP A 541 -22.62 16.44 -11.78
C ASP A 541 -22.12 15.08 -12.29
N LEU A 542 -21.01 14.61 -11.71
CA LEU A 542 -20.37 13.37 -12.12
C LEU A 542 -21.01 12.12 -11.49
N VAL A 543 -21.15 11.08 -12.31
CA VAL A 543 -21.39 9.71 -11.90
C VAL A 543 -20.33 8.83 -12.53
N LYS A 544 -19.67 8.02 -11.70
CA LYS A 544 -18.67 7.04 -12.14
C LYS A 544 -19.29 5.67 -12.17
N VAL A 545 -18.98 4.90 -13.21
CA VAL A 545 -19.48 3.54 -13.42
C VAL A 545 -18.31 2.62 -13.76
N LYS A 546 -18.31 1.41 -13.21
CA LYS A 546 -17.32 0.37 -13.52
C LYS A 546 -18.00 -0.83 -14.15
N VAL A 547 -17.49 -1.27 -15.29
CA VAL A 547 -17.99 -2.41 -16.06
C VAL A 547 -16.92 -3.50 -16.16
N CYS A 548 -17.32 -4.75 -15.92
CA CYS A 548 -16.47 -5.90 -16.15
C CYS A 548 -16.46 -6.28 -17.64
N GLU A 549 -15.31 -6.15 -18.31
CA GLU A 549 -15.17 -6.38 -19.75
C GLU A 549 -15.28 -7.87 -20.12
N GLU A 550 -15.19 -8.78 -19.15
CA GLU A 550 -15.41 -10.21 -19.40
C GLU A 550 -16.90 -10.55 -19.48
N LYS A 551 -17.71 -9.89 -18.64
CA LYS A 551 -19.09 -10.31 -18.34
C LYS A 551 -20.13 -9.34 -18.86
N GLY A 552 -19.73 -8.12 -19.24
CA GLY A 552 -20.64 -7.07 -19.67
C GLY A 552 -21.61 -6.68 -18.55
N ALA A 553 -21.11 -6.65 -17.31
CA ALA A 553 -21.91 -6.36 -16.12
C ALA A 553 -21.35 -5.15 -15.40
N VAL A 554 -22.23 -4.26 -14.93
CA VAL A 554 -21.84 -3.17 -14.05
C VAL A 554 -21.54 -3.71 -12.67
N ILE A 555 -20.30 -3.49 -12.22
CA ILE A 555 -19.74 -3.99 -10.95
C ILE A 555 -19.48 -2.87 -9.95
N GLY A 556 -19.63 -1.59 -10.34
CA GLY A 556 -19.59 -0.49 -9.39
C GLY A 556 -20.18 0.80 -9.92
N LEU A 557 -20.62 1.67 -9.00
CA LEU A 557 -21.06 3.03 -9.27
C LEU A 557 -20.72 3.95 -8.08
N GLU A 558 -20.38 5.20 -8.38
CA GLU A 558 -20.20 6.28 -7.40
C GLU A 558 -20.90 7.57 -7.90
N ALA A 559 -21.90 8.07 -7.17
CA ALA A 559 -22.71 9.23 -7.54
C ALA A 559 -22.67 10.39 -6.53
N ASN A 560 -21.65 10.43 -5.65
CA ASN A 560 -21.57 11.44 -4.60
C ASN A 560 -21.47 12.87 -5.19
N SER A 561 -20.76 13.06 -6.30
CA SER A 561 -20.68 14.36 -6.99
C SER A 561 -22.03 14.80 -7.53
N TYR A 562 -22.73 13.92 -8.25
CA TYR A 562 -24.10 14.16 -8.70
C TYR A 562 -25.06 14.50 -7.55
N ILE A 563 -25.08 13.72 -6.46
CA ILE A 563 -25.97 13.98 -5.30
C ILE A 563 -25.70 15.36 -4.68
N ARG A 564 -24.44 15.80 -4.65
CA ARG A 564 -24.07 17.09 -4.05
C ARG A 564 -24.38 18.26 -4.97
N SER A 565 -24.12 18.11 -6.26
CA SER A 565 -24.08 19.23 -7.20
C SER A 565 -25.34 19.37 -8.02
N HIS A 566 -26.05 18.27 -8.31
CA HIS A 566 -27.09 18.26 -9.32
C HIS A 566 -28.25 19.17 -8.96
N THR A 567 -28.57 20.03 -9.92
CA THR A 567 -29.67 20.97 -9.91
C THR A 567 -29.92 21.40 -11.34
N GLU A 568 -31.17 21.75 -11.66
CA GLU A 568 -31.44 22.49 -12.88
C GLU A 568 -30.70 23.84 -12.84
N ARG A 569 -29.96 24.15 -13.91
CA ARG A 569 -29.12 25.34 -14.00
C ARG A 569 -29.70 26.36 -14.95
N LYS A 570 -29.58 27.64 -14.60
CA LYS A 570 -29.73 28.74 -15.56
C LYS A 570 -28.39 28.98 -16.24
N LEU A 571 -28.15 28.27 -17.33
CA LEU A 571 -26.89 28.35 -18.07
C LEU A 571 -26.68 29.76 -18.64
N PRO A 572 -25.50 30.37 -18.46
CA PRO A 572 -25.19 31.65 -19.10
C PRO A 572 -25.08 31.47 -20.62
N ALA A 573 -25.24 32.56 -21.38
CA ALA A 573 -24.98 32.53 -22.81
C ALA A 573 -23.47 32.66 -23.07
N ALA A 574 -22.94 31.83 -23.97
CA ALA A 574 -21.60 32.01 -24.51
C ALA A 574 -21.53 33.35 -25.27
N LYS A 575 -20.49 34.15 -25.00
CA LYS A 575 -20.21 35.40 -25.74
C LYS A 575 -19.22 35.20 -26.87
N LEU A 576 -18.44 34.13 -26.81
CA LEU A 576 -17.53 33.71 -27.87
C LEU A 576 -18.13 32.54 -28.63
N SER A 577 -17.83 32.48 -29.92
CA SER A 577 -18.06 31.28 -30.74
C SER A 577 -16.99 30.21 -30.49
N MET A 578 -17.33 28.95 -30.79
CA MET A 578 -16.40 27.81 -30.80
C MET A 578 -15.10 28.12 -31.57
N LYS A 579 -15.22 28.78 -32.72
CA LYS A 579 -14.08 29.17 -33.58
C LYS A 579 -13.19 30.23 -32.92
N GLU A 580 -13.77 31.21 -32.25
CA GLU A 580 -13.01 32.25 -31.53
C GLU A 580 -12.28 31.66 -30.32
N ALA A 581 -12.91 30.71 -29.62
CA ALA A 581 -12.29 29.99 -28.53
C ALA A 581 -11.15 29.08 -29.02
N ARG A 582 -11.35 28.35 -30.13
CA ARG A 582 -10.31 27.49 -30.74
C ARG A 582 -9.07 28.29 -31.15
N ALA A 583 -9.25 29.53 -31.61
CA ALA A 583 -8.14 30.44 -31.94
C ALA A 583 -7.33 30.90 -30.70
N LYS A 584 -7.77 30.58 -29.48
CA LYS A 584 -7.00 30.83 -28.24
C LYS A 584 -6.04 29.70 -27.88
N LEU A 585 -6.18 28.52 -28.48
CA LEU A 585 -5.30 27.39 -28.22
C LEU A 585 -3.86 27.68 -28.66
N LYS A 586 -2.91 26.91 -28.11
CA LYS A 586 -1.51 26.97 -28.49
C LYS A 586 -1.34 26.66 -29.99
N ASN A 587 -0.45 27.39 -30.65
CA ASN A 587 -0.05 27.06 -32.01
C ASN A 587 0.55 25.64 -32.04
N GLY A 588 0.08 24.80 -32.96
CA GLY A 588 0.48 23.39 -33.05
C GLY A 588 -0.36 22.43 -32.20
N PHE A 589 -1.38 22.92 -31.47
CA PHE A 589 -2.36 22.06 -30.81
C PHE A 589 -3.35 21.50 -31.84
N GLU A 590 -3.46 20.18 -31.90
CA GLU A 590 -4.33 19.47 -32.82
C GLU A 590 -5.61 19.03 -32.10
N ALA A 591 -6.63 19.90 -32.09
CA ALA A 591 -7.91 19.61 -31.44
C ALA A 591 -8.71 18.55 -32.23
N GLU A 592 -9.07 17.47 -31.54
CA GLU A 592 -9.82 16.31 -32.03
C GLU A 592 -11.32 16.44 -31.71
N THR A 593 -11.65 16.80 -30.47
CA THR A 593 -13.04 17.04 -30.05
C THR A 593 -13.21 18.44 -29.47
N GLU A 594 -14.42 18.97 -29.62
CA GLU A 594 -14.80 20.28 -29.10
C GLU A 594 -16.24 20.26 -28.60
N ARG A 595 -16.50 20.79 -27.40
CA ARG A 595 -17.85 20.88 -26.83
C ARG A 595 -17.99 22.03 -25.84
N LEU A 596 -19.24 22.42 -25.59
CA LEU A 596 -19.59 23.40 -24.55
C LEU A 596 -19.82 22.65 -23.23
N CYS A 597 -19.22 23.15 -22.15
CA CYS A 597 -19.30 22.53 -20.84
C CYS A 597 -19.39 23.58 -19.73
N LEU A 598 -19.82 23.15 -18.56
CA LEU A 598 -19.83 23.93 -17.34
C LEU A 598 -18.90 23.23 -16.34
N ILE A 599 -17.79 23.90 -16.01
CA ILE A 599 -16.73 23.33 -15.17
C ILE A 599 -16.61 24.06 -13.82
N PRO A 600 -16.32 23.34 -12.73
CA PRO A 600 -16.02 23.96 -11.45
C PRO A 600 -14.57 24.50 -11.44
N VAL A 601 -14.43 25.82 -11.37
CA VAL A 601 -13.14 26.53 -11.25
C VAL A 601 -13.20 27.41 -10.01
N ASP A 602 -12.24 27.25 -9.09
CA ASP A 602 -12.16 28.02 -7.82
C ASP A 602 -13.48 28.04 -7.01
N ASN A 603 -14.18 26.89 -6.95
CA ASN A 603 -15.50 26.73 -6.32
C ASN A 603 -16.66 27.51 -7.00
N THR A 604 -16.47 27.94 -8.25
CA THR A 604 -17.50 28.59 -9.07
C THR A 604 -17.71 27.82 -10.37
N GLU A 605 -18.94 27.77 -10.86
CA GLU A 605 -19.22 27.13 -12.15
C GLU A 605 -19.00 28.10 -13.30
N THR A 606 -18.10 27.75 -14.22
CA THR A 606 -17.69 28.55 -15.36
C THR A 606 -18.10 27.87 -16.66
N LEU A 607 -18.80 28.58 -17.54
CA LEU A 607 -19.15 28.10 -18.87
C LEU A 607 -17.89 28.17 -19.74
N ALA A 608 -17.47 27.04 -20.28
CA ALA A 608 -16.23 26.92 -21.03
C ALA A 608 -16.42 26.03 -22.27
N TYR A 609 -15.58 26.26 -23.27
CA TYR A 609 -15.35 25.35 -24.37
C TYR A 609 -14.23 24.38 -24.00
N GLU A 610 -14.53 23.10 -24.02
CA GLU A 610 -13.54 22.02 -23.88
C GLU A 610 -12.99 21.69 -25.26
N PHE A 611 -11.67 21.58 -25.35
CA PHE A 611 -10.96 21.04 -26.49
C PHE A 611 -10.11 19.86 -26.02
N SER A 612 -10.35 18.67 -26.55
CA SER A 612 -9.44 17.54 -26.38
C SER A 612 -8.60 17.34 -27.65
N GLY A 613 -7.34 16.97 -27.50
CA GLY A 613 -6.45 16.77 -28.65
C GLY A 613 -4.99 16.58 -28.27
N GLU A 614 -4.11 16.63 -29.25
CA GLU A 614 -2.68 16.34 -29.07
C GLU A 614 -1.78 17.57 -29.21
N TYR A 615 -0.70 17.57 -28.44
CA TYR A 615 0.42 18.49 -28.62
C TYR A 615 1.74 17.80 -28.26
N GLY A 616 2.66 17.72 -29.22
CA GLY A 616 3.97 17.11 -29.02
C GLY A 616 3.90 15.68 -28.45
N GLY A 617 3.00 14.85 -28.99
CA GLY A 617 2.87 13.42 -28.63
C GLY A 617 2.17 13.12 -27.30
N SER A 618 1.50 14.09 -26.68
CA SER A 618 0.67 13.88 -25.49
C SER A 618 -0.74 14.43 -25.69
N THR A 619 -1.72 13.76 -25.08
CA THR A 619 -3.12 14.19 -25.11
C THR A 619 -3.41 15.20 -24.00
N TYR A 620 -4.24 16.20 -24.30
CA TYR A 620 -4.61 17.29 -23.41
C TYR A 620 -6.11 17.59 -23.49
N TYR A 621 -6.63 18.17 -22.40
CA TYR A 621 -7.95 18.78 -22.33
C TYR A 621 -7.75 20.24 -21.93
N VAL A 622 -8.12 21.17 -22.81
CA VAL A 622 -7.97 22.61 -22.61
C VAL A 622 -9.36 23.23 -22.50
N TYR A 623 -9.59 23.99 -21.43
CA TYR A 623 -10.88 24.66 -21.18
C TYR A 623 -10.74 26.16 -21.37
N ILE A 624 -11.50 26.72 -22.31
CA ILE A 624 -11.51 28.16 -22.62
C ILE A 624 -12.83 28.78 -22.19
N ASP A 625 -12.80 29.79 -21.32
CA ASP A 625 -13.96 30.55 -20.86
C ASP A 625 -14.82 31.02 -22.06
N ALA A 626 -16.08 30.60 -22.12
CA ALA A 626 -16.98 30.89 -23.23
C ALA A 626 -17.48 32.36 -23.23
N VAL A 627 -17.18 33.13 -22.19
CA VAL A 627 -17.58 34.53 -22.00
C VAL A 627 -16.42 35.48 -22.31
N ASN A 628 -15.21 35.20 -21.81
CA ASN A 628 -14.07 36.12 -21.90
C ASN A 628 -12.87 35.56 -22.68
N GLY A 629 -12.84 34.25 -22.96
CA GLY A 629 -11.80 33.59 -23.76
C GLY A 629 -10.48 33.35 -23.05
N SER A 630 -10.43 33.47 -21.72
CA SER A 630 -9.28 33.02 -20.92
C SER A 630 -9.26 31.50 -20.83
N GLU A 631 -8.06 30.93 -20.81
CA GLU A 631 -7.87 29.54 -20.41
C GLU A 631 -8.21 29.39 -18.91
N CYS A 632 -9.17 28.53 -18.61
CA CYS A 632 -9.71 28.31 -17.26
C CYS A 632 -9.06 27.15 -16.53
N GLU A 633 -8.75 26.08 -17.27
CA GLU A 633 -8.17 24.86 -16.74
C GLU A 633 -7.49 24.07 -17.88
N LEU A 634 -6.48 23.28 -17.52
CA LEU A 634 -5.77 22.42 -18.47
C LEU A 634 -5.37 21.10 -17.81
N PHE A 635 -5.74 19.98 -18.43
CA PHE A 635 -5.32 18.64 -18.01
C PHE A 635 -4.49 17.95 -19.10
N THR A 636 -3.62 17.04 -18.68
CA THR A 636 -2.90 16.14 -19.58
C THR A 636 -3.21 14.69 -19.24
N VAL A 637 -3.19 13.82 -20.25
CA VAL A 637 -3.42 12.39 -20.06
C VAL A 637 -2.10 11.68 -19.80
N VAL A 638 -2.04 10.93 -18.71
CA VAL A 638 -0.95 10.02 -18.40
C VAL A 638 -1.53 8.62 -18.37
N GLY A 639 -1.18 7.76 -19.34
CA GLY A 639 -1.52 6.33 -19.30
C GLY A 639 -0.63 5.63 -18.30
N SER A 640 -1.10 4.61 -17.55
CA SER A 640 -0.37 3.78 -16.57
C SER A 640 -0.77 2.30 -16.63
N ASN A 641 -0.09 1.43 -15.87
CA ASN A 641 -0.48 0.02 -15.73
C ASN A 641 -1.88 -0.17 -15.12
N GLN A 642 -2.42 0.87 -14.47
CA GLN A 642 -3.77 0.92 -13.92
C GLN A 642 -4.74 1.72 -14.80
N GLY A 643 -4.43 1.86 -16.09
CA GLY A 643 -5.23 2.62 -17.05
C GLY A 643 -4.81 4.07 -17.18
N ARG A 644 -5.65 4.88 -17.85
CA ARG A 644 -5.39 6.29 -18.16
C ARG A 644 -5.88 7.19 -17.02
N ALA A 645 -5.11 8.23 -16.72
CA ALA A 645 -5.46 9.25 -15.74
C ALA A 645 -5.36 10.65 -16.37
N LEU A 646 -6.20 11.57 -15.91
CA LEU A 646 -6.02 13.00 -16.14
C LEU A 646 -5.21 13.60 -14.99
N MET A 647 -4.29 14.49 -15.31
CA MET A 647 -3.46 15.19 -14.33
C MET A 647 -3.52 16.68 -14.54
#